data_AF-A0A8H5WWJ6-F1
#
_entry.id   AF-A0A8H5WWJ6-F1
#
_cell.length_a   1.000
_cell.length_b   1.000
_cell.length_c   1.000
_cell.angle_alpha   90.00
_cell.angle_beta   90.00
_cell.angle_gamma   90.00
#
_symmetry.space_group_name_H-M   'P 1'
#
loop_
_entity.id
_entity.type
_entity.pdbx_description
1 polymer ?
#
loop_
_entity_poly.entity_id
_entity_poly.type
_entity_poly.pdbx_seq_one_letter_code
_entity_poly.pdbx_strand_id
1 'polypeptide(L)'
;MSHYEAVRDSDGISPPGTPISEPDYPVSVIDTETLHEVLGIANHSAGPKSFVDNDMGVDSSVPRIDPKSRPPDLRWWRRLGYMGLGVLIAGTVCILISCSVLIFLWFGAARARVHQQRPQLWDSIIFREWSLSMVTICSATLRVALSFQAGVMAAAMAAIILETCGVRFCDTALLSLHRSSSSGPSAILPSVIRQCRSNRRSSIACCLALFMTFAIALVSTFTSTILLSDFTIYKISGLNTTRNIPMAFDNTAQSRDFKGISFWHSPPLAHWRYARAETGEPISSNDVIDTGDLYRATISFNESDDRASLEFYRGPAMVTNSRTASVGPTFKSFKIDYYSVSNLTSPELILRAEFQAYIDKIFDMKGDKYLPMTAECKLINDWDSGLSEWPLTMCRVIPQTSPYQKIYDFYPRLLVTSKDPLNKPLDRRDEDHDPLDDEKTYEEYLEDYLAPFAKLEAKKNGSWTKVVNGDGDEIFDATVCFTRQIPELVTILGQAVSSESDYGERADEVLPRRSHQAGDSYGLYRSTDVGDLHLFDYKNPTKYSAQEHEQGVRKGPSMSDRYVKAWAKATGRNMGFYSPVQHREDQEAKIQKRQTSAMKSVVFKGVKQVALEDRPKPTIQDPKDIIVKVKYTALCGSELHVFRGHQPSGTGFIMGHEFTGVVDEVGSAVTKLQPGDAIVSPFTVSCGECFFCKHGFSSRCDKSLLFGTVPLDGAQAEYVRIPYAESTVVKAPEEIDDLKLCLMADIFPTGCYAASNGLKDLSKEQVEDSVVVLIGCGPVGICALIAALEYKPKVILAVDGIESRLSLAKSLGAEPWNYLTQKDELEKRVKELSDGRGADVIIEVVGHSSALDMGFKLLRPWGIISSVGVHNGEIPWTGNQAYGKNLTIKMGRCPVRSIFEDSLKLLAKKQHLLDFMTATVMPLSDALEGYELFDSMKVQKVIFDADR
;
A
#
# COMPACT_ATOMS: atom_id res chain seq x y z
N MET A 1 48.37 7.06 31.71
CA MET A 1 49.05 6.83 30.42
C MET A 1 48.41 7.75 29.39
N SER A 2 49.16 8.79 29.05
CA SER A 2 49.12 9.68 27.87
C SER A 2 47.86 9.72 26.99
N HIS A 3 47.14 10.85 27.10
CA HIS A 3 46.78 11.79 26.02
C HIS A 3 45.38 12.35 26.27
N TYR A 4 45.30 13.49 26.97
CA TYR A 4 44.23 14.48 26.79
C TYR A 4 44.62 15.79 27.52
N GLU A 5 45.67 16.44 27.01
CA GLU A 5 45.96 17.85 27.29
C GLU A 5 46.55 18.46 26.01
N ALA A 6 45.77 19.29 25.31
CA ALA A 6 46.27 20.42 24.55
C ALA A 6 45.10 21.29 24.03
N VAL A 7 45.21 22.59 24.32
CA VAL A 7 44.58 23.75 23.66
C VAL A 7 43.13 24.10 24.05
N ARG A 8 43.01 24.90 25.11
CA ARG A 8 42.02 25.99 25.17
C ARG A 8 42.71 27.21 25.78
N ASP A 9 43.14 28.12 24.94
CA ASP A 9 43.56 29.47 25.35
C ASP A 9 43.29 30.49 24.23
N SER A 10 43.07 31.72 24.67
CA SER A 10 42.92 33.01 23.96
C SER A 10 41.51 33.50 23.57
N ASP A 11 40.98 34.30 24.51
CA ASP A 11 40.68 35.74 24.38
C ASP A 11 39.56 36.28 23.48
N GLY A 12 38.61 36.95 24.14
CA GLY A 12 38.31 38.36 23.84
C GLY A 12 36.90 38.67 23.32
N ILE A 13 36.08 39.34 24.16
CA ILE A 13 35.29 40.57 23.92
C ILE A 13 34.23 40.73 25.03
N SER A 14 34.09 41.96 25.58
CA SER A 14 33.06 42.40 26.54
C SER A 14 32.37 43.71 26.03
N PRO A 15 31.42 44.34 26.76
CA PRO A 15 29.93 44.26 26.69
C PRO A 15 29.26 45.60 26.23
N PRO A 16 27.91 45.83 26.22
CA PRO A 16 27.15 46.29 27.44
C PRO A 16 25.61 45.98 27.49
N GLY A 17 24.97 46.16 28.67
CA GLY A 17 23.53 46.53 28.78
C GLY A 17 22.66 45.87 29.88
N THR A 18 22.61 46.47 31.07
CA THR A 18 21.77 46.23 32.29
C THR A 18 20.26 46.53 32.10
N PRO A 19 19.28 46.16 33.00
CA PRO A 19 19.32 46.39 34.48
C PRO A 19 18.57 45.42 35.47
N ILE A 20 19.11 45.37 36.71
CA ILE A 20 18.56 45.57 38.10
C ILE A 20 17.09 45.11 38.38
N SER A 21 16.73 44.26 39.37
CA SER A 21 16.85 44.41 40.84
C SER A 21 16.67 43.11 41.70
N GLU A 22 17.59 42.90 42.66
CA GLU A 22 17.62 42.25 44.03
C GLU A 22 16.42 41.50 44.69
N PRO A 23 16.56 40.86 45.90
CA PRO A 23 17.63 40.01 46.53
C PRO A 23 17.02 38.69 47.16
N ASP A 24 17.69 37.64 47.68
CA ASP A 24 18.53 37.55 48.89
C ASP A 24 18.94 36.08 49.21
N TYR A 25 20.06 35.92 49.92
CA TYR A 25 20.66 34.74 50.63
C TYR A 25 21.77 33.86 49.96
N PRO A 26 22.97 33.76 50.60
CA PRO A 26 24.13 33.04 50.07
C PRO A 26 24.28 31.59 50.58
N VAL A 27 24.78 30.72 49.71
CA VAL A 27 25.37 29.42 50.07
C VAL A 27 26.89 29.60 50.14
N SER A 28 27.47 29.49 51.33
CA SER A 28 28.93 29.47 51.52
C SER A 28 29.45 28.03 51.46
N VAL A 29 30.32 27.79 50.47
CA VAL A 29 31.27 26.66 50.43
C VAL A 29 32.27 26.85 51.57
N ILE A 30 32.50 25.82 52.40
CA ILE A 30 33.57 25.82 53.40
C ILE A 30 34.71 24.92 52.92
N ASP A 31 35.89 25.52 53.03
CA ASP A 31 37.22 25.15 52.58
C ASP A 31 37.87 24.01 53.40
N THR A 32 38.58 23.13 52.69
CA THR A 32 39.22 21.90 53.17
C THR A 32 40.43 22.12 54.08
N GLU A 33 40.94 23.34 54.21
CA GLU A 33 42.11 23.62 55.06
C GLU A 33 41.78 23.68 56.56
N THR A 34 40.52 23.92 56.95
CA THR A 34 40.13 23.98 58.38
C THR A 34 39.96 22.61 59.05
N LEU A 35 39.93 21.52 58.29
CA LEU A 35 39.77 20.16 58.84
C LEU A 35 41.11 19.53 59.29
N HIS A 36 42.23 20.07 58.81
CA HIS A 36 43.56 19.51 59.09
C HIS A 36 44.18 20.00 60.41
N GLU A 37 43.68 21.08 61.02
CA GLU A 37 44.14 21.53 62.35
C GLU A 37 43.48 20.77 63.51
N VAL A 38 42.29 20.21 63.34
CA VAL A 38 41.56 19.53 64.43
C VAL A 38 42.02 18.09 64.65
N LEU A 39 42.64 17.45 63.64
CA LEU A 39 43.09 16.04 63.72
C LEU A 39 44.57 15.87 64.10
N GLY A 40 45.29 16.97 64.39
CA GLY A 40 46.73 16.96 64.67
C GLY A 40 47.16 16.75 66.12
N ILE A 41 46.24 16.65 67.09
CA ILE A 41 46.60 16.57 68.52
C ILE A 41 45.93 15.37 69.19
N ALA A 42 46.41 14.15 68.88
CA ALA A 42 46.30 12.99 69.77
C ALA A 42 47.11 11.82 69.20
N ASN A 43 48.43 11.92 69.19
CA ASN A 43 49.28 10.75 69.13
C ASN A 43 50.56 11.03 69.90
N HIS A 44 50.57 10.77 71.21
CA HIS A 44 51.75 10.31 71.92
C HIS A 44 51.40 9.65 73.25
N SER A 45 51.69 8.34 73.31
CA SER A 45 52.25 7.57 74.44
C SER A 45 51.56 7.59 75.81
N ALA A 46 51.01 6.43 76.22
CA ALA A 46 51.61 5.53 77.23
C ALA A 46 50.56 4.51 77.74
N GLY A 47 51.01 3.28 78.02
CA GLY A 47 50.17 2.14 78.38
C GLY A 47 49.73 2.06 79.86
N PRO A 48 49.69 0.87 80.47
CA PRO A 48 48.42 0.24 80.83
C PRO A 48 48.18 0.12 82.35
N LYS A 49 46.93 -0.25 82.67
CA LYS A 49 46.42 -0.83 83.93
C LYS A 49 45.88 0.12 84.99
N SER A 50 44.78 -0.37 85.56
CA SER A 50 44.45 -0.44 86.99
C SER A 50 43.43 0.57 87.53
N PHE A 51 42.43 -0.03 88.18
CA PHE A 51 41.73 0.43 89.39
C PHE A 51 40.76 1.62 89.22
N VAL A 52 39.45 1.45 89.41
CA VAL A 52 38.64 1.03 90.58
C VAL A 52 37.79 2.25 90.95
N ASP A 53 36.50 1.97 91.16
CA ASP A 53 35.44 2.74 91.82
C ASP A 53 35.77 4.14 92.37
N ASN A 54 34.90 5.10 92.04
CA ASN A 54 33.91 5.58 93.00
C ASN A 54 32.88 6.53 92.36
N ASP A 55 31.61 6.16 92.57
CA ASP A 55 30.44 7.01 92.76
C ASP A 55 30.31 8.33 91.98
N MET A 56 29.47 8.28 90.94
CA MET A 56 28.42 9.29 90.78
C MET A 56 27.10 8.59 90.47
N GLY A 57 26.13 8.82 91.35
CA GLY A 57 24.84 8.15 91.41
C GLY A 57 24.10 8.13 90.07
N VAL A 58 23.86 6.91 89.57
CA VAL A 58 22.84 6.67 88.55
C VAL A 58 21.50 6.54 89.26
N ASP A 59 20.66 7.53 89.01
CA ASP A 59 19.24 7.58 89.36
C ASP A 59 18.55 6.24 89.03
N SER A 60 18.12 5.55 90.08
CA SER A 60 17.48 4.23 90.04
C SER A 60 16.00 4.28 89.65
N SER A 61 15.54 5.39 89.05
CA SER A 61 14.15 5.56 88.62
C SER A 61 13.87 5.18 87.16
N VAL A 62 14.86 4.70 86.38
CA VAL A 62 14.61 4.22 85.00
C VAL A 62 14.40 2.70 84.99
N PRO A 63 13.18 2.19 84.72
CA PRO A 63 12.95 0.76 84.66
C PRO A 63 13.75 0.15 83.49
N ARG A 64 14.56 -0.89 83.78
CA ARG A 64 15.10 -1.77 82.74
C ARG A 64 13.93 -2.41 81.99
N ILE A 65 13.78 -2.06 80.72
CA ILE A 65 12.81 -2.69 79.83
C ILE A 65 13.27 -4.13 79.58
N ASP A 66 12.57 -5.10 80.15
CA ASP A 66 12.74 -6.53 79.84
C ASP A 66 12.26 -6.79 78.38
N PRO A 67 13.13 -7.26 77.46
CA PRO A 67 12.77 -7.51 76.08
C PRO A 67 11.68 -8.58 75.88
N LYS A 68 11.31 -9.35 76.93
CA LYS A 68 10.27 -10.39 76.87
C LYS A 68 8.86 -9.90 77.23
N SER A 69 8.65 -8.62 77.55
CA SER A 69 7.36 -8.08 77.98
C SER A 69 6.63 -7.22 76.92
N ARG A 70 6.82 -7.50 75.63
CA ARG A 70 5.99 -6.84 74.59
C ARG A 70 4.61 -7.52 74.53
N PRO A 71 3.48 -6.79 74.68
CA PRO A 71 2.16 -7.38 74.53
C PRO A 71 1.98 -7.94 73.10
N PRO A 72 1.41 -9.15 72.93
CA PRO A 72 1.36 -9.84 71.65
C PRO A 72 0.27 -9.33 70.68
N ASP A 73 -0.20 -8.09 70.79
CA ASP A 73 -1.42 -7.68 70.07
C ASP A 73 -1.42 -6.27 69.46
N LEU A 74 -0.27 -5.84 68.94
CA LEU A 74 -0.25 -4.74 67.98
C LEU A 74 -0.20 -5.31 66.56
N ARG A 75 -1.39 -5.49 65.98
CA ARG A 75 -1.61 -5.89 64.59
C ARG A 75 -0.58 -5.20 63.67
N TRP A 76 0.13 -5.98 62.87
CA TRP A 76 1.23 -5.54 62.01
C TRP A 76 0.92 -4.29 61.17
N TRP A 77 -0.34 -4.10 60.77
CA TRP A 77 -0.83 -2.92 60.05
C TRP A 77 -0.61 -1.58 60.79
N ARG A 78 -0.63 -1.55 62.12
CA ARG A 78 -0.34 -0.33 62.91
C ARG A 78 1.13 0.08 62.84
N ARG A 79 2.05 -0.84 62.48
CA ARG A 79 3.49 -0.55 62.35
C ARG A 79 3.88 0.03 60.98
N LEU A 80 3.11 -0.27 59.93
CA LEU A 80 3.30 0.32 58.59
C LEU A 80 2.79 1.77 58.49
N GLY A 81 1.86 2.16 59.37
CA GLY A 81 1.16 3.44 59.29
C GLY A 81 0.14 3.49 58.15
N TYR A 82 -0.81 4.43 58.23
CA TYR A 82 -1.89 4.57 57.26
C TYR A 82 -1.38 4.89 55.84
N MET A 83 -0.28 5.64 55.72
CA MET A 83 0.31 5.96 54.41
C MET A 83 0.95 4.74 53.75
N GLY A 84 1.72 3.93 54.47
CA GLY A 84 2.34 2.71 53.92
C GLY A 84 1.29 1.69 53.49
N LEU A 85 0.22 1.55 54.28
CA LEU A 85 -0.92 0.71 53.91
C LEU A 85 -1.67 1.23 52.67
N GLY A 86 -1.87 2.55 52.57
CA GLY A 86 -2.46 3.19 51.40
C GLY A 86 -1.66 2.94 50.13
N VAL A 87 -0.33 3.06 50.19
CA VAL A 87 0.57 2.78 49.06
C VAL A 87 0.50 1.31 48.62
N LEU A 88 0.46 0.37 49.57
CA LEU A 88 0.33 -1.06 49.24
C LEU A 88 -1.01 -1.38 48.58
N ILE A 89 -2.13 -0.89 49.13
CA ILE A 89 -3.47 -1.15 48.57
C ILE A 89 -3.62 -0.49 47.21
N ALA A 90 -3.39 0.83 47.12
CA ALA A 90 -3.56 1.58 45.87
C ALA A 90 -2.60 1.08 44.78
N GLY A 91 -1.33 0.83 45.12
CA GLY A 91 -0.35 0.27 44.19
C GLY A 91 -0.79 -1.09 43.64
N THR A 92 -1.35 -1.97 44.48
CA THR A 92 -1.82 -3.30 44.04
C THR A 92 -3.01 -3.17 43.10
N VAL A 93 -3.95 -2.27 43.39
CA VAL A 93 -5.10 -1.99 42.51
C VAL A 93 -4.63 -1.46 41.15
N CYS A 94 -3.70 -0.50 41.12
CA CYS A 94 -3.13 0.04 39.88
C CYS A 94 -2.41 -1.03 39.04
N ILE A 95 -1.70 -1.96 39.70
CA ILE A 95 -1.04 -3.09 39.03
C ILE A 95 -2.08 -4.01 38.39
N LEU A 96 -3.12 -4.41 39.14
CA LEU A 96 -4.16 -5.30 38.64
C LEU A 96 -4.90 -4.70 37.44
N ILE A 97 -5.30 -3.42 37.52
CA ILE A 97 -5.98 -2.72 36.41
C ILE A 97 -5.09 -2.67 35.17
N SER A 98 -3.82 -2.31 35.33
CA SER A 98 -2.88 -2.20 34.21
C SER A 98 -2.63 -3.56 33.55
N CYS A 99 -2.49 -4.62 34.35
CA CYS A 99 -2.38 -5.99 33.83
C CYS A 99 -3.66 -6.43 33.10
N SER A 100 -4.85 -6.12 33.62
CA SER A 100 -6.13 -6.45 32.96
C SER A 100 -6.26 -5.79 31.59
N VAL A 101 -5.86 -4.53 31.44
CA VAL A 101 -5.89 -3.82 30.15
C VAL A 101 -4.90 -4.44 29.15
N LEU A 102 -3.67 -4.75 29.60
CA LEU A 102 -2.68 -5.40 28.74
C LEU A 102 -3.11 -6.80 28.31
N ILE A 103 -3.70 -7.59 29.22
CA ILE A 103 -4.29 -8.90 28.92
C ILE A 103 -5.43 -8.78 27.92
N PHE A 104 -6.30 -7.77 28.06
CA PHE A 104 -7.38 -7.50 27.10
C PHE A 104 -6.83 -7.19 25.70
N LEU A 105 -5.81 -6.34 25.60
CA LEU A 105 -5.15 -6.03 24.33
C LEU A 105 -4.48 -7.26 23.72
N TRP A 106 -3.82 -8.08 24.55
CA TRP A 106 -3.17 -9.32 24.12
C TRP A 106 -4.17 -10.36 23.59
N PHE A 107 -5.28 -10.60 24.29
CA PHE A 107 -6.32 -11.53 23.83
C PHE A 107 -6.98 -11.05 22.55
N GLY A 108 -7.25 -9.75 22.41
CA GLY A 108 -7.77 -9.21 21.15
C GLY A 108 -6.78 -9.36 19.99
N ALA A 109 -5.48 -9.17 20.24
CA ALA A 109 -4.43 -9.41 19.24
C ALA A 109 -4.29 -10.90 18.89
N ALA A 110 -4.41 -11.80 19.87
CA ALA A 110 -4.42 -13.25 19.63
C ALA A 110 -5.64 -13.69 18.81
N ARG A 111 -6.82 -13.15 19.11
CA ARG A 111 -8.03 -13.39 18.31
C ARG A 111 -7.90 -12.84 16.89
N ALA A 112 -7.31 -11.66 16.73
CA ALA A 112 -7.05 -11.06 15.43
C ALA A 112 -6.06 -11.92 14.60
N ARG A 113 -5.03 -12.50 15.23
CA ARG A 113 -4.08 -13.44 14.59
C ARG A 113 -4.73 -14.73 14.10
N VAL A 114 -5.83 -15.16 14.71
CA VAL A 114 -6.58 -16.37 14.33
C VAL A 114 -7.90 -16.02 13.64
N HIS A 115 -8.06 -14.78 13.18
CA HIS A 115 -9.23 -14.29 12.44
C HIS A 115 -10.59 -14.50 13.14
N GLN A 116 -10.60 -14.49 14.48
CA GLN A 116 -11.82 -14.63 15.29
C GLN A 116 -12.45 -13.26 15.60
N GLN A 117 -13.76 -13.26 15.89
CA GLN A 117 -14.48 -12.05 16.32
C GLN A 117 -13.82 -11.41 17.56
N ARG A 118 -13.54 -10.11 17.43
CA ARG A 118 -12.89 -9.30 18.45
C ARG A 118 -13.85 -8.26 19.03
N PRO A 119 -13.65 -7.85 20.31
CA PRO A 119 -14.53 -6.86 20.93
C PRO A 119 -14.46 -5.50 20.23
N GLN A 120 -15.59 -4.82 20.04
CA GLN A 120 -15.65 -3.49 19.40
C GLN A 120 -14.76 -2.44 20.09
N LEU A 121 -14.63 -2.52 21.41
CA LEU A 121 -13.75 -1.63 22.17
C LEU A 121 -12.28 -1.82 21.77
N TRP A 122 -11.85 -3.06 21.48
CA TRP A 122 -10.48 -3.35 21.06
C TRP A 122 -10.18 -2.73 19.69
N ASP A 123 -11.11 -2.86 18.73
CA ASP A 123 -11.00 -2.22 17.41
C ASP A 123 -10.88 -0.71 17.50
N SER A 124 -11.71 -0.09 18.35
CA SER A 124 -11.66 1.35 18.55
C SER A 124 -10.31 1.83 19.11
N ILE A 125 -9.65 1.02 19.93
CA ILE A 125 -8.34 1.34 20.53
C ILE A 125 -7.23 1.19 19.47
N ILE A 126 -7.28 0.14 18.66
CA ILE A 126 -6.23 -0.18 17.69
C ILE A 126 -6.30 0.74 16.47
N PHE A 127 -7.49 0.90 15.87
CA PHE A 127 -7.66 1.68 14.64
C PHE A 127 -7.74 3.20 14.83
N ARG A 128 -7.87 3.68 16.07
CA ARG A 128 -7.73 5.12 16.39
C ARG A 128 -6.32 5.50 16.84
N GLU A 129 -5.34 4.59 16.72
CA GLU A 129 -3.94 4.80 17.14
C GLU A 129 -3.75 5.01 18.66
N TRP A 130 -4.70 4.53 19.50
CA TRP A 130 -4.59 4.64 20.96
C TRP A 130 -3.77 3.51 21.61
N SER A 131 -3.43 2.46 20.86
CA SER A 131 -2.75 1.26 21.36
C SER A 131 -1.37 1.56 21.98
N LEU A 132 -0.54 2.33 21.29
CA LEU A 132 0.78 2.78 21.78
C LEU A 132 0.67 3.59 23.07
N SER A 133 -0.29 4.52 23.11
CA SER A 133 -0.55 5.35 24.29
C SER A 133 -1.01 4.51 25.49
N MET A 134 -1.93 3.56 25.29
CA MET A 134 -2.42 2.69 26.35
C MET A 134 -1.33 1.78 26.93
N VAL A 135 -0.52 1.14 26.07
CA VAL A 135 0.60 0.29 26.52
C VAL A 135 1.63 1.12 27.28
N THR A 136 1.93 2.34 26.82
CA THR A 136 2.85 3.25 27.50
C THR A 136 2.34 3.67 28.88
N ILE A 137 1.06 4.04 29.00
CA ILE A 137 0.42 4.44 30.27
C ILE A 137 0.39 3.27 31.26
N CYS A 138 -0.04 2.08 30.85
CA CYS A 138 -0.05 0.89 31.70
C CYS A 138 1.37 0.53 32.19
N SER A 139 2.37 0.62 31.31
CA SER A 139 3.75 0.31 31.65
C SER A 139 4.37 1.33 32.63
N ALA A 140 4.10 2.63 32.42
CA ALA A 140 4.51 3.68 33.36
C ALA A 140 3.84 3.49 34.74
N THR A 141 2.54 3.18 34.76
CA THR A 141 1.78 2.93 35.99
C THR A 141 2.32 1.74 36.78
N LEU A 142 2.65 0.63 36.10
CA LEU A 142 3.26 -0.55 36.71
C LEU A 142 4.61 -0.23 37.37
N ARG A 143 5.49 0.49 36.67
CA ARG A 143 6.81 0.88 37.21
C ARG A 143 6.70 1.75 38.45
N VAL A 144 5.83 2.75 38.41
CA VAL A 144 5.64 3.68 39.52
C VAL A 144 5.07 2.94 40.74
N ALA A 145 4.01 2.15 40.55
CA ALA A 145 3.38 1.39 41.63
C ALA A 145 4.35 0.40 42.29
N LEU A 146 5.10 -0.38 41.49
CA LEU A 146 6.08 -1.34 41.99
C LEU A 146 7.25 -0.66 42.73
N SER A 147 7.71 0.50 42.25
CA SER A 147 8.80 1.24 42.88
C SER A 147 8.40 1.77 44.27
N PHE A 148 7.19 2.32 44.41
CA PHE A 148 6.68 2.78 45.70
C PHE A 148 6.48 1.63 46.69
N GLN A 149 5.94 0.49 46.24
CA GLN A 149 5.77 -0.69 47.09
C GLN A 149 7.11 -1.29 47.54
N ALA A 150 8.10 -1.35 46.65
CA ALA A 150 9.46 -1.80 46.98
C ALA A 150 10.13 -0.90 48.03
N GLY A 151 9.92 0.42 47.97
CA GLY A 151 10.39 1.37 48.97
C GLY A 151 9.76 1.16 50.35
N VAL A 152 8.45 0.88 50.41
CA VAL A 152 7.74 0.53 51.66
C VAL A 152 8.26 -0.79 52.25
N MET A 153 8.51 -1.80 51.41
CA MET A 153 9.10 -3.07 51.85
C MET A 153 10.53 -2.91 52.38
N ALA A 154 11.35 -2.10 51.72
CA ALA A 154 12.72 -1.81 52.14
C ALA A 154 12.75 -1.10 53.51
N ALA A 155 11.87 -0.12 53.73
CA ALA A 155 11.72 0.57 55.02
C ALA A 155 11.22 -0.39 56.13
N ALA A 156 10.25 -1.26 55.83
CA ALA A 156 9.78 -2.28 56.75
C ALA A 156 10.90 -3.27 57.14
N MET A 157 11.76 -3.64 56.19
CA MET A 157 12.91 -4.51 56.45
C MET A 157 13.96 -3.83 57.33
N ALA A 158 14.28 -2.55 57.09
CA ALA A 158 15.17 -1.77 57.95
C ALA A 158 14.66 -1.72 59.40
N ALA A 159 13.34 -1.55 59.59
CA ALA A 159 12.72 -1.56 60.91
C ALA A 159 12.84 -2.92 61.60
N ILE A 160 12.60 -4.02 60.89
CA ILE A 160 12.77 -5.38 61.44
C ILE A 160 14.22 -5.60 61.85
N ILE A 161 15.19 -5.25 61.00
CA ILE A 161 16.61 -5.44 61.28
C ILE A 161 17.06 -4.64 62.52
N LEU A 162 16.61 -3.40 62.67
CA LEU A 162 16.87 -2.58 63.86
C LEU A 162 16.25 -3.17 65.13
N GLU A 163 15.06 -3.75 65.05
CA GLU A 163 14.30 -4.22 66.22
C GLU A 163 14.60 -5.66 66.63
N THR A 164 14.98 -6.55 65.71
CA THR A 164 15.11 -8.00 65.99
C THR A 164 16.54 -8.52 65.91
N CYS A 165 17.40 -7.90 65.10
CA CYS A 165 18.69 -8.51 64.74
C CYS A 165 19.90 -7.94 65.50
N GLY A 166 19.76 -6.75 66.13
CA GLY A 166 20.86 -6.01 66.75
C GLY A 166 21.84 -5.48 65.69
N VAL A 167 22.02 -4.16 65.59
CA VAL A 167 22.81 -3.54 64.50
C VAL A 167 24.10 -2.95 65.06
N ARG A 168 25.19 -2.99 64.29
CA ARG A 168 26.43 -2.27 64.64
C ARG A 168 26.14 -0.78 64.75
N PHE A 169 26.68 -0.14 65.78
CA PHE A 169 26.40 1.27 66.08
C PHE A 169 26.62 2.21 64.87
N CYS A 170 27.64 1.94 64.05
CA CYS A 170 27.94 2.71 62.84
C CYS A 170 26.90 2.57 61.71
N ASP A 171 26.13 1.49 61.65
CA ASP A 171 25.07 1.27 60.65
C ASP A 171 23.68 1.70 61.17
N THR A 172 23.54 1.98 62.48
CA THR A 172 22.27 2.34 63.12
C THR A 172 21.67 3.63 62.57
N ALA A 173 22.49 4.68 62.39
CA ALA A 173 22.03 5.96 61.84
C ALA A 173 21.53 5.82 60.39
N LEU A 174 22.26 5.06 59.57
CA LEU A 174 21.91 4.80 58.17
C LEU A 174 20.60 4.00 58.04
N LEU A 175 20.45 2.91 58.80
CA LEU A 175 19.22 2.11 58.81
C LEU A 175 18.04 2.87 59.42
N SER A 176 18.27 3.79 60.37
CA SER A 176 17.23 4.66 60.92
C SER A 176 16.76 5.68 59.89
N LEU A 177 17.68 6.29 59.15
CA LEU A 177 17.33 7.16 58.02
C LEU A 177 16.51 6.39 56.98
N HIS A 178 16.94 5.21 56.57
CA HIS A 178 16.22 4.37 55.60
C HIS A 178 14.89 3.80 56.11
N ARG A 179 14.68 3.72 57.43
CA ARG A 179 13.36 3.44 58.01
C ARG A 179 12.42 4.64 57.84
N SER A 180 12.95 5.86 57.89
CA SER A 180 12.19 7.12 57.77
C SER A 180 11.98 7.57 56.33
N SER A 181 12.94 7.31 55.45
CA SER A 181 12.89 7.61 54.02
C SER A 181 12.57 6.32 53.26
N SER A 182 11.51 6.27 52.45
CA SER A 182 11.15 5.14 51.58
C SER A 182 12.14 4.95 50.40
N SER A 183 13.43 4.95 50.69
CA SER A 183 14.53 4.76 49.76
C SER A 183 14.56 3.32 49.23
N GLY A 184 14.98 3.17 47.98
CA GLY A 184 15.02 1.87 47.31
C GLY A 184 15.93 0.83 48.01
N PRO A 185 15.71 -0.48 47.74
CA PRO A 185 16.38 -1.58 48.44
C PRO A 185 17.91 -1.64 48.25
N SER A 186 18.46 -0.98 47.21
CA SER A 186 19.90 -0.94 46.93
C SER A 186 20.72 -0.22 48.01
N ALA A 187 20.15 0.79 48.67
CA ALA A 187 20.86 1.58 49.67
C ALA A 187 21.10 0.81 50.98
N ILE A 188 20.25 -0.18 51.28
CA ILE A 188 20.27 -0.97 52.52
C ILE A 188 21.15 -2.22 52.38
N LEU A 189 21.40 -2.66 51.14
CA LEU A 189 22.09 -3.90 50.80
C LEU A 189 23.52 -4.01 51.41
N PRO A 190 24.38 -2.97 51.40
CA PRO A 190 25.73 -3.06 51.96
C PRO A 190 25.75 -3.30 53.47
N SER A 191 24.86 -2.63 54.23
CA SER A 191 24.75 -2.80 55.67
C SER A 191 24.21 -4.19 56.04
N VAL A 192 23.29 -4.72 55.25
CA VAL A 192 22.73 -6.06 55.45
C VAL A 192 23.72 -7.17 55.14
N ILE A 193 24.51 -7.04 54.07
CA ILE A 193 25.59 -8.00 53.74
C ILE A 193 26.64 -8.07 54.85
N ARG A 194 27.03 -6.92 55.43
CA ARG A 194 27.98 -6.87 56.55
C ARG A 194 27.41 -7.55 57.80
N GLN A 195 26.11 -7.43 58.06
CA GLN A 195 25.43 -8.05 59.18
C GLN A 195 25.27 -9.58 59.01
N CYS A 196 25.08 -10.07 57.77
CA CYS A 196 24.99 -11.49 57.42
C CYS A 196 26.26 -12.29 57.82
N ARG A 197 27.40 -11.64 58.06
CA ARG A 197 28.63 -12.27 58.59
C ARG A 197 28.61 -12.55 60.10
N SER A 198 27.67 -11.99 60.87
CA SER A 198 27.66 -12.06 62.34
C SER A 198 26.57 -12.96 62.95
N ASN A 199 25.42 -13.19 62.28
CA ASN A 199 24.32 -13.96 62.86
C ASN A 199 23.57 -14.80 61.78
N ARG A 200 23.59 -16.13 61.90
CA ARG A 200 23.54 -17.02 60.72
C ARG A 200 22.15 -17.39 60.19
N ARG A 201 21.04 -17.15 60.89
CA ARG A 201 19.69 -17.59 60.42
C ARG A 201 18.74 -16.45 60.06
N SER A 202 18.55 -15.47 60.93
CA SER A 202 17.63 -14.34 60.66
C SER A 202 18.17 -13.37 59.60
N SER A 203 19.48 -13.13 59.58
CA SER A 203 20.11 -12.27 58.56
C SER A 203 20.02 -12.88 57.16
N ILE A 204 20.11 -14.20 57.00
CA ILE A 204 19.98 -14.87 55.70
C ILE A 204 18.58 -14.64 55.11
N ALA A 205 17.52 -14.75 55.92
CA ALA A 205 16.15 -14.48 55.47
C ALA A 205 15.96 -13.03 55.01
N CYS A 206 16.55 -12.05 55.72
CA CYS A 206 16.52 -10.65 55.34
C CYS A 206 17.34 -10.37 54.07
N CYS A 207 18.52 -10.99 53.94
CA CYS A 207 19.39 -10.94 52.75
C CYS A 207 18.63 -11.48 51.51
N LEU A 208 17.92 -12.62 51.64
CA LEU A 208 17.11 -13.21 50.56
C LEU A 208 15.92 -12.33 50.18
N ALA A 209 15.18 -11.78 51.15
CA ALA A 209 14.03 -10.93 50.87
C ALA A 209 14.45 -9.61 50.17
N LEU A 210 15.57 -9.01 50.56
CA LEU A 210 16.10 -7.81 49.90
C LEU A 210 16.65 -8.11 48.51
N PHE A 211 17.32 -9.26 48.33
CA PHE A 211 17.75 -9.70 47.00
C PHE A 211 16.55 -9.94 46.07
N MET A 212 15.50 -10.61 46.54
CA MET A 212 14.27 -10.80 45.78
C MET A 212 13.60 -9.46 45.44
N THR A 213 13.54 -8.52 46.38
CA THR A 213 12.96 -7.19 46.14
C THR A 213 13.78 -6.40 45.11
N PHE A 214 15.11 -6.48 45.19
CA PHE A 214 16.00 -5.87 44.20
C PHE A 214 15.87 -6.53 42.82
N ALA A 215 15.80 -7.86 42.74
CA ALA A 215 15.61 -8.60 41.50
C ALA A 215 14.25 -8.28 40.86
N ILE A 216 13.18 -8.21 41.65
CA ILE A 216 11.84 -7.81 41.18
C ILE A 216 11.86 -6.37 40.66
N ALA A 217 12.50 -5.43 41.38
CA ALA A 217 12.63 -4.05 40.92
C ALA A 217 13.45 -3.96 39.61
N LEU A 218 14.53 -4.72 39.50
CA LEU A 218 15.35 -4.79 38.29
C LEU A 218 14.55 -5.36 37.11
N VAL A 219 13.89 -6.50 37.26
CA VAL A 219 13.02 -7.07 36.21
C VAL A 219 11.88 -6.12 35.85
N SER A 220 11.33 -5.39 36.82
CA SER A 220 10.31 -4.37 36.60
C SER A 220 10.81 -3.19 35.73
N THR A 221 12.06 -2.75 35.92
CA THR A 221 12.63 -1.68 35.08
C THR A 221 12.71 -2.07 33.61
N PHE A 222 12.91 -3.36 33.30
CA PHE A 222 12.94 -3.87 31.93
C PHE A 222 11.57 -4.30 31.39
N THR A 223 10.48 -4.20 32.17
CA THR A 223 9.15 -4.67 31.74
C THR A 223 8.64 -3.93 30.50
N SER A 224 8.85 -2.61 30.38
CA SER A 224 8.47 -1.89 29.16
C SER A 224 9.29 -2.32 27.94
N THR A 225 10.57 -2.63 28.14
CA THR A 225 11.46 -3.09 27.06
C THR A 225 11.07 -4.49 26.58
N ILE A 226 10.72 -5.39 27.50
CA ILE A 226 10.24 -6.73 27.19
C ILE A 226 8.88 -6.65 26.46
N LEU A 227 7.95 -5.84 26.96
CA LEU A 227 6.65 -5.63 26.31
C LEU A 227 6.79 -4.99 24.93
N LEU A 228 7.73 -4.05 24.74
CA LEU A 228 8.01 -3.41 23.45
C LEU A 228 8.75 -4.33 22.47
N SER A 229 9.58 -5.25 22.97
CA SER A 229 10.33 -6.18 22.12
C SER A 229 9.47 -7.22 21.42
N ASP A 230 8.25 -7.47 21.92
CA ASP A 230 7.31 -8.43 21.34
C ASP A 230 6.31 -7.77 20.35
N PHE A 231 6.49 -6.47 20.04
CA PHE A 231 5.71 -5.81 19.00
C PHE A 231 6.19 -6.27 17.62
N THR A 232 5.42 -7.16 17.02
CA THR A 232 5.56 -7.56 15.63
C THR A 232 4.50 -6.88 14.80
N ILE A 233 4.88 -6.42 13.60
CA ILE A 233 3.92 -5.85 12.65
C ILE A 233 3.18 -7.02 12.01
N TYR A 234 1.87 -7.11 12.25
CA TYR A 234 1.02 -8.13 11.66
C TYR A 234 -0.09 -7.46 10.84
N LYS A 235 -0.35 -7.99 9.64
CA LYS A 235 -1.48 -7.52 8.81
C LYS A 235 -2.78 -8.04 9.44
N ILE A 236 -3.59 -7.14 9.98
CA ILE A 236 -4.93 -7.45 10.50
C ILE A 236 -5.98 -6.81 9.61
N SER A 237 -7.14 -7.45 9.48
CA SER A 237 -8.24 -6.97 8.64
C SER A 237 -8.74 -5.60 9.10
N GLY A 238 -8.79 -4.64 8.17
CA GLY A 238 -9.17 -3.24 8.45
C GLY A 238 -10.68 -3.02 8.60
N LEU A 239 -11.06 -1.88 9.20
CA LEU A 239 -12.45 -1.40 9.27
C LEU A 239 -13.02 -1.01 7.90
N ASN A 240 -14.35 -1.12 7.77
CA ASN A 240 -15.18 -0.72 6.62
C ASN A 240 -14.72 0.57 5.91
N THR A 241 -13.87 0.45 4.90
CA THR A 241 -13.62 1.54 3.94
C THR A 241 -14.39 1.28 2.66
N THR A 242 -15.50 1.99 2.49
CA THR A 242 -16.20 2.07 1.20
C THR A 242 -15.35 2.92 0.26
N ARG A 243 -14.78 2.32 -0.79
CA ARG A 243 -14.20 3.07 -1.91
C ARG A 243 -15.08 2.91 -3.14
N ASN A 244 -15.52 4.03 -3.70
CA ASN A 244 -16.15 4.05 -5.02
C ASN A 244 -15.06 3.88 -6.07
N ILE A 245 -15.13 2.79 -6.84
CA ILE A 245 -14.25 2.54 -7.98
C ILE A 245 -15.13 2.60 -9.24
N PRO A 246 -14.90 3.55 -10.16
CA PRO A 246 -15.55 3.54 -11.45
C PRO A 246 -14.92 2.47 -12.34
N MET A 247 -15.74 1.60 -12.93
CA MET A 247 -15.31 0.69 -13.99
C MET A 247 -16.07 1.02 -15.27
N ALA A 248 -15.34 1.12 -16.37
CA ALA A 248 -15.88 1.18 -17.73
C ALA A 248 -15.38 -0.05 -18.50
N PHE A 249 -16.27 -0.73 -19.20
CA PHE A 249 -15.91 -1.67 -20.25
C PHE A 249 -16.40 -1.15 -21.58
N ASP A 250 -15.47 -1.02 -22.53
CA ASP A 250 -15.77 -0.87 -23.94
C ASP A 250 -15.96 -2.28 -24.53
N ASN A 251 -17.20 -2.62 -24.85
CA ASN A 251 -17.56 -3.82 -25.61
C ASN A 251 -18.31 -3.36 -26.85
N THR A 252 -17.58 -3.04 -27.91
CA THR A 252 -18.20 -2.81 -29.22
C THR A 252 -18.76 -4.12 -29.78
N ALA A 253 -20.08 -4.12 -29.90
CA ALA A 253 -20.89 -4.84 -30.89
C ALA A 253 -21.02 -6.37 -30.77
N GLN A 254 -21.83 -6.85 -29.82
CA GLN A 254 -22.95 -7.80 -30.04
C GLN A 254 -23.68 -8.32 -28.77
N SER A 255 -23.41 -7.84 -27.56
CA SER A 255 -24.12 -8.34 -26.35
C SER A 255 -25.38 -7.55 -25.93
N ARG A 256 -25.96 -6.73 -26.82
CA ARG A 256 -27.18 -5.98 -26.52
C ARG A 256 -28.40 -6.90 -26.50
N ASP A 257 -28.69 -7.50 -25.34
CA ASP A 257 -30.04 -7.53 -24.76
C ASP A 257 -30.07 -8.23 -23.38
N PHE A 258 -29.42 -7.63 -22.38
CA PHE A 258 -29.82 -7.86 -20.98
C PHE A 258 -30.19 -6.54 -20.32
N LYS A 259 -31.49 -6.27 -20.28
CA LYS A 259 -32.10 -5.28 -19.39
C LYS A 259 -32.26 -5.93 -18.02
N GLY A 260 -31.34 -5.66 -17.11
CA GLY A 260 -31.50 -6.06 -15.72
C GLY A 260 -30.48 -5.39 -14.81
N ILE A 261 -30.95 -4.68 -13.81
CA ILE A 261 -30.20 -4.47 -12.56
C ILE A 261 -30.25 -5.84 -11.87
N SER A 262 -29.12 -6.56 -11.83
CA SER A 262 -29.05 -7.90 -11.26
C SER A 262 -29.46 -7.85 -9.78
N PHE A 263 -30.52 -8.59 -9.50
CA PHE A 263 -31.33 -8.57 -8.29
C PHE A 263 -30.66 -9.40 -7.18
N TRP A 264 -29.83 -8.79 -6.35
CA TRP A 264 -29.36 -9.43 -5.12
C TRP A 264 -30.41 -9.25 -4.02
N HIS A 265 -31.39 -10.15 -3.96
CA HIS A 265 -32.31 -10.22 -2.81
C HIS A 265 -31.85 -11.19 -1.72
N SER A 266 -30.81 -12.00 -1.97
CA SER A 266 -30.12 -12.76 -0.92
C SER A 266 -28.65 -12.33 -0.84
N PRO A 267 -28.10 -12.21 0.38
CA PRO A 267 -26.66 -12.04 0.56
C PRO A 267 -25.95 -13.30 0.02
N PRO A 268 -24.99 -13.17 -0.92
CA PRO A 268 -24.24 -14.31 -1.40
C PRO A 268 -23.37 -14.89 -0.28
N LEU A 269 -23.18 -16.21 -0.27
CA LEU A 269 -22.22 -16.86 0.63
C LEU A 269 -20.81 -16.41 0.22
N ALA A 270 -20.13 -15.69 1.11
CA ALA A 270 -18.83 -15.10 0.83
C ALA A 270 -17.70 -15.98 1.39
N HIS A 271 -16.94 -16.64 0.52
CA HIS A 271 -15.69 -17.26 0.92
C HIS A 271 -14.60 -16.20 0.98
N TRP A 272 -13.59 -16.41 1.82
CA TRP A 272 -12.42 -15.54 1.95
C TRP A 272 -11.62 -15.35 0.64
N ARG A 273 -11.89 -16.15 -0.41
CA ARG A 273 -11.27 -16.04 -1.74
C ARG A 273 -12.20 -15.53 -2.86
N TYR A 274 -13.52 -15.73 -2.75
CA TYR A 274 -14.52 -15.39 -3.78
C TYR A 274 -15.97 -15.46 -3.22
N ALA A 275 -16.94 -14.77 -3.83
CA ALA A 275 -18.36 -14.96 -3.49
C ALA A 275 -19.02 -15.94 -4.45
N ARG A 276 -19.89 -16.83 -3.94
CA ARG A 276 -20.58 -17.85 -4.73
C ARG A 276 -22.09 -17.75 -4.52
N ALA A 277 -22.87 -17.87 -5.60
CA ALA A 277 -24.31 -18.06 -5.54
C ALA A 277 -24.73 -19.12 -6.56
N GLU A 278 -25.61 -20.02 -6.13
CA GLU A 278 -26.21 -21.06 -6.95
C GLU A 278 -27.69 -20.73 -7.12
N THR A 279 -28.18 -20.74 -8.36
CA THR A 279 -29.60 -20.54 -8.65
C THR A 279 -30.11 -21.62 -9.59
N GLY A 280 -31.25 -22.21 -9.22
CA GLY A 280 -31.87 -23.33 -9.91
C GLY A 280 -31.78 -24.60 -9.09
N GLU A 281 -32.79 -25.47 -9.15
CA GLU A 281 -32.63 -26.81 -8.60
C GLU A 281 -31.69 -27.59 -9.52
N PRO A 282 -30.62 -28.22 -8.99
CA PRO A 282 -29.77 -29.07 -9.80
C PRO A 282 -30.63 -30.17 -10.40
N ILE A 283 -30.74 -30.17 -11.74
CA ILE A 283 -31.43 -31.25 -12.45
C ILE A 283 -30.46 -32.42 -12.49
N SER A 284 -30.46 -33.20 -11.41
CA SER A 284 -29.87 -34.54 -11.42
C SER A 284 -30.95 -35.52 -11.85
N SER A 285 -31.05 -35.77 -13.15
CA SER A 285 -31.78 -36.94 -13.65
C SER A 285 -30.79 -38.10 -13.80
N ASN A 286 -31.26 -39.35 -13.82
CA ASN A 286 -30.37 -40.50 -14.01
C ASN A 286 -29.41 -40.34 -15.21
N ASP A 287 -29.76 -39.55 -16.24
CA ASP A 287 -28.98 -39.40 -17.47
C ASP A 287 -28.17 -38.10 -17.60
N VAL A 288 -28.39 -37.09 -16.74
CA VAL A 288 -27.84 -35.73 -16.88
C VAL A 288 -27.49 -35.17 -15.50
N ILE A 289 -26.28 -34.61 -15.37
CA ILE A 289 -25.88 -33.79 -14.22
C ILE A 289 -25.78 -32.34 -14.69
N ASP A 290 -26.57 -31.44 -14.12
CA ASP A 290 -26.52 -30.02 -14.44
C ASP A 290 -26.27 -29.22 -13.15
N THR A 291 -25.22 -28.40 -13.16
CA THR A 291 -24.89 -27.55 -12.00
C THR A 291 -25.88 -26.40 -11.80
N GLY A 292 -26.74 -26.11 -12.78
CA GLY A 292 -27.48 -24.86 -12.83
C GLY A 292 -26.56 -23.65 -13.04
N ASP A 293 -27.12 -22.45 -12.93
CA ASP A 293 -26.33 -21.22 -13.04
C ASP A 293 -25.54 -21.01 -11.74
N LEU A 294 -24.22 -21.03 -11.88
CA LEU A 294 -23.24 -20.83 -10.82
C LEU A 294 -22.55 -19.48 -11.01
N TYR A 295 -22.92 -18.50 -10.18
CA TYR A 295 -22.31 -17.19 -10.17
C TYR A 295 -21.10 -17.19 -9.23
N ARG A 296 -19.91 -16.83 -9.75
CA ARG A 296 -18.68 -16.64 -8.96
C ARG A 296 -18.18 -15.22 -9.10
N ALA A 297 -18.11 -14.48 -8.00
CA ALA A 297 -17.51 -13.15 -7.96
C ALA A 297 -16.02 -13.25 -7.66
N THR A 298 -15.21 -12.77 -8.59
CA THR A 298 -13.78 -12.53 -8.41
C THR A 298 -13.55 -11.08 -8.03
N ILE A 299 -12.93 -10.89 -6.88
CA ILE A 299 -12.65 -9.56 -6.34
C ILE A 299 -11.29 -9.10 -6.88
N SER A 300 -11.25 -7.88 -7.40
CA SER A 300 -10.04 -7.31 -8.01
C SER A 300 -8.98 -6.98 -6.95
N PHE A 301 -8.10 -7.94 -6.68
CA PHE A 301 -6.88 -7.76 -5.90
C PHE A 301 -5.66 -8.16 -6.73
N ASN A 302 -4.59 -7.37 -6.61
CA ASN A 302 -3.32 -7.60 -7.30
C ASN A 302 -2.58 -8.81 -6.75
N GLU A 303 -2.63 -9.03 -5.43
CA GLU A 303 -2.00 -10.15 -4.74
C GLU A 303 -3.05 -11.05 -4.08
N SER A 304 -2.74 -12.36 -3.96
CA SER A 304 -3.61 -13.31 -3.24
C SER A 304 -3.75 -12.98 -1.77
N ASP A 305 -2.70 -12.40 -1.18
CA ASP A 305 -2.58 -12.18 0.26
C ASP A 305 -3.46 -11.02 0.73
N ASP A 306 -3.68 -10.03 -0.14
CA ASP A 306 -4.59 -8.92 0.13
C ASP A 306 -6.03 -9.43 0.32
N ARG A 307 -6.41 -10.51 -0.38
CA ARG A 307 -7.74 -11.15 -0.29
C ARG A 307 -7.99 -11.74 1.09
N ALA A 308 -6.96 -12.31 1.71
CA ALA A 308 -7.05 -12.96 3.01
C ALA A 308 -7.28 -11.97 4.17
N SER A 309 -7.10 -10.67 3.93
CA SER A 309 -7.23 -9.60 4.93
C SER A 309 -8.57 -8.86 4.89
N LEU A 310 -9.52 -9.25 4.04
CA LEU A 310 -10.82 -8.56 3.96
C LEU A 310 -11.90 -9.25 4.77
N GLU A 311 -12.42 -8.52 5.75
CA GLU A 311 -13.65 -8.87 6.44
C GLU A 311 -14.90 -8.37 5.69
N PHE A 312 -14.77 -7.33 4.85
CA PHE A 312 -15.88 -6.72 4.11
C PHE A 312 -15.42 -6.21 2.76
N TYR A 313 -16.24 -6.42 1.72
CA TYR A 313 -15.99 -5.90 0.39
C TYR A 313 -17.22 -5.19 -0.18
N ARG A 314 -17.02 -3.95 -0.61
CA ARG A 314 -18.00 -3.15 -1.34
C ARG A 314 -17.33 -2.56 -2.55
N GLY A 315 -17.62 -3.10 -3.73
CA GLY A 315 -16.92 -2.65 -4.90
C GLY A 315 -17.15 -3.44 -6.18
N PRO A 316 -16.45 -3.02 -7.24
CA PRO A 316 -16.35 -3.71 -8.52
C PRO A 316 -15.87 -5.18 -8.43
N ALA A 317 -16.71 -6.15 -8.77
CA ALA A 317 -16.26 -7.52 -8.96
C ALA A 317 -16.58 -8.03 -10.37
N MET A 318 -15.67 -8.83 -10.92
CA MET A 318 -15.97 -9.61 -12.10
C MET A 318 -16.71 -10.87 -11.64
N VAL A 319 -17.99 -10.96 -11.97
CA VAL A 319 -18.80 -12.15 -11.73
C VAL A 319 -18.84 -13.00 -12.97
N THR A 320 -18.33 -14.22 -12.89
CA THR A 320 -18.52 -15.21 -13.93
C THR A 320 -19.79 -15.99 -13.64
N ASN A 321 -20.78 -15.93 -14.51
CA ASN A 321 -21.82 -16.95 -14.55
C ASN A 321 -21.25 -18.17 -15.28
N SER A 322 -21.14 -19.27 -14.56
CA SER A 322 -20.71 -20.55 -15.08
C SER A 322 -21.85 -21.56 -14.98
N ARG A 323 -22.08 -22.35 -16.02
CA ARG A 323 -22.99 -23.50 -15.95
C ARG A 323 -22.33 -24.66 -16.66
N THR A 324 -22.31 -25.81 -16.01
CA THR A 324 -21.78 -27.05 -16.57
C THR A 324 -22.86 -28.11 -16.54
N ALA A 325 -23.19 -28.65 -17.71
CA ALA A 325 -24.08 -29.78 -17.84
C ALA A 325 -23.33 -30.96 -18.45
N SER A 326 -23.41 -32.13 -17.81
CA SER A 326 -22.65 -33.33 -18.14
C SER A 326 -23.59 -34.48 -18.49
N VAL A 327 -23.29 -35.19 -19.58
CA VAL A 327 -24.06 -36.35 -20.04
C VAL A 327 -23.17 -37.49 -20.49
N GLY A 328 -23.65 -38.71 -20.26
CA GLY A 328 -22.96 -39.91 -20.72
C GLY A 328 -22.98 -39.99 -22.25
N PRO A 329 -21.81 -40.00 -22.94
CA PRO A 329 -21.73 -40.12 -24.38
C PRO A 329 -22.15 -41.52 -24.84
N THR A 330 -22.85 -41.62 -25.97
CA THR A 330 -23.03 -42.89 -26.66
C THR A 330 -21.94 -43.02 -27.71
N PHE A 331 -20.94 -43.86 -27.46
CA PHE A 331 -19.88 -44.14 -28.42
C PHE A 331 -20.42 -44.93 -29.61
N LYS A 332 -20.16 -44.45 -30.82
CA LYS A 332 -20.40 -45.18 -32.09
C LYS A 332 -19.21 -46.04 -32.45
N SER A 333 -18.02 -45.48 -32.29
CA SER A 333 -16.75 -46.15 -32.49
C SER A 333 -15.73 -45.52 -31.54
N PHE A 334 -14.84 -46.32 -30.97
CA PHE A 334 -13.73 -45.82 -30.18
C PHE A 334 -12.60 -46.84 -30.18
N LYS A 335 -11.36 -46.34 -30.10
CA LYS A 335 -10.15 -47.16 -30.09
C LYS A 335 -9.08 -46.45 -29.27
N ILE A 336 -8.31 -47.23 -28.52
CA ILE A 336 -7.07 -46.76 -27.88
C ILE A 336 -5.91 -47.24 -28.77
N ASP A 337 -5.18 -46.29 -29.34
CA ASP A 337 -3.99 -46.55 -30.13
C ASP A 337 -2.74 -46.36 -29.27
N TYR A 338 -1.81 -47.30 -29.40
CA TYR A 338 -0.48 -47.21 -28.81
C TYR A 338 0.52 -46.75 -29.87
N TYR A 339 1.26 -45.68 -29.58
CA TYR A 339 2.31 -45.17 -30.44
C TYR A 339 3.68 -45.42 -29.79
N SER A 340 4.37 -46.47 -30.26
CA SER A 340 5.79 -46.69 -29.98
C SER A 340 6.62 -45.92 -30.99
N VAL A 341 7.44 -44.95 -30.56
CA VAL A 341 8.39 -44.32 -31.48
C VAL A 341 9.71 -43.99 -30.81
N SER A 342 10.77 -44.52 -31.42
CA SER A 342 12.19 -44.18 -31.34
C SER A 342 12.56 -42.69 -31.60
N ASN A 343 11.60 -41.75 -31.57
CA ASN A 343 11.78 -40.32 -31.83
C ASN A 343 10.94 -39.39 -30.92
N LEU A 344 10.28 -39.90 -29.88
CA LEU A 344 9.65 -39.11 -28.82
C LEU A 344 10.19 -39.55 -27.46
N THR A 345 10.22 -38.64 -26.48
CA THR A 345 10.83 -38.88 -25.16
C THR A 345 10.02 -39.81 -24.24
N SER A 346 8.78 -40.19 -24.59
CA SER A 346 7.91 -41.09 -23.79
C SER A 346 6.88 -41.84 -24.66
N PRO A 347 6.55 -43.12 -24.38
CA PRO A 347 5.46 -43.85 -25.06
C PRO A 347 4.09 -43.20 -24.79
N GLU A 348 3.18 -43.22 -25.78
CA GLU A 348 1.86 -42.54 -25.67
C GLU A 348 0.67 -43.47 -26.01
N LEU A 349 -0.37 -43.41 -25.18
CA LEU A 349 -1.70 -43.97 -25.46
C LEU A 349 -2.66 -42.86 -25.90
N ILE A 350 -3.31 -43.04 -27.05
CA ILE A 350 -4.24 -42.06 -27.64
C ILE A 350 -5.62 -42.69 -27.81
N LEU A 351 -6.65 -42.10 -27.18
CA LEU A 351 -8.05 -42.43 -27.42
C LEU A 351 -8.56 -41.66 -28.64
N ARG A 352 -9.04 -42.38 -29.66
CA ARG A 352 -9.82 -41.84 -30.77
C ARG A 352 -11.25 -42.33 -30.66
N ALA A 353 -12.22 -41.42 -30.62
CA ALA A 353 -13.62 -41.78 -30.41
C ALA A 353 -14.57 -40.94 -31.26
N GLU A 354 -15.58 -41.59 -31.83
CA GLU A 354 -16.77 -40.97 -32.39
C GLU A 354 -17.96 -41.27 -31.48
N PHE A 355 -18.65 -40.22 -31.02
CA PHE A 355 -19.73 -40.36 -30.06
C PHE A 355 -20.85 -39.35 -30.29
N GLN A 356 -21.97 -39.59 -29.64
CA GLN A 356 -23.12 -38.68 -29.61
C GLN A 356 -23.51 -38.34 -28.17
N ALA A 357 -23.87 -37.09 -27.93
CA ALA A 357 -24.39 -36.62 -26.64
C ALA A 357 -25.86 -36.18 -26.78
N TYR A 358 -26.71 -36.61 -25.86
CA TYR A 358 -28.12 -36.21 -25.81
C TYR A 358 -28.26 -34.86 -25.10
N ILE A 359 -28.84 -33.87 -25.77
CA ILE A 359 -28.82 -32.46 -25.31
C ILE A 359 -30.21 -31.84 -25.14
N ASP A 360 -31.25 -32.55 -25.56
CA ASP A 360 -32.65 -32.10 -25.57
C ASP A 360 -33.11 -31.58 -24.20
N LYS A 361 -32.78 -32.31 -23.13
CA LYS A 361 -33.11 -31.95 -21.73
C LYS A 361 -32.29 -30.79 -21.16
N ILE A 362 -31.11 -30.49 -21.73
CA ILE A 362 -30.19 -29.47 -21.21
C ILE A 362 -30.59 -28.08 -21.73
N PHE A 363 -31.04 -28.00 -22.98
CA PHE A 363 -31.27 -26.75 -23.70
C PHE A 363 -32.74 -26.49 -24.10
N ASP A 364 -33.68 -27.33 -23.65
CA ASP A 364 -35.12 -27.24 -23.98
C ASP A 364 -35.37 -27.12 -25.50
N MET A 365 -34.64 -27.91 -26.29
CA MET A 365 -34.57 -27.77 -27.74
C MET A 365 -35.60 -28.63 -28.47
N LYS A 366 -36.63 -27.99 -29.02
CA LYS A 366 -37.60 -28.64 -29.93
C LYS A 366 -36.99 -28.90 -31.31
N GLY A 367 -36.29 -30.02 -31.51
CA GLY A 367 -35.91 -30.44 -32.86
C GLY A 367 -34.86 -31.56 -32.94
N ASP A 368 -33.62 -31.28 -32.54
CA ASP A 368 -32.49 -32.20 -32.71
C ASP A 368 -31.99 -32.73 -31.36
N LYS A 369 -32.15 -34.03 -31.16
CA LYS A 369 -31.91 -34.68 -29.86
C LYS A 369 -30.45 -35.01 -29.55
N TYR A 370 -29.60 -35.07 -30.57
CA TYR A 370 -28.22 -35.58 -30.46
C TYR A 370 -27.23 -34.73 -31.26
N LEU A 371 -26.04 -34.47 -30.68
CA LEU A 371 -24.90 -33.88 -31.39
C LEU A 371 -23.83 -34.95 -31.68
N PRO A 372 -23.49 -35.23 -32.96
CA PRO A 372 -22.35 -36.07 -33.30
C PRO A 372 -21.02 -35.32 -33.11
N MET A 373 -20.06 -35.98 -32.49
CA MET A 373 -18.74 -35.43 -32.15
C MET A 373 -17.65 -36.45 -32.36
N THR A 374 -16.44 -35.98 -32.65
CA THR A 374 -15.23 -36.80 -32.64
C THR A 374 -14.24 -36.22 -31.62
N ALA A 375 -13.53 -37.08 -30.91
CA ALA A 375 -12.48 -36.68 -29.98
C ALA A 375 -11.21 -37.49 -30.19
N GLU A 376 -10.10 -36.80 -29.96
CA GLU A 376 -8.77 -37.39 -29.85
C GLU A 376 -8.15 -36.91 -28.53
N CYS A 377 -7.74 -37.86 -27.69
CA CYS A 377 -7.23 -37.58 -26.35
C CYS A 377 -5.95 -38.36 -26.11
N LYS A 378 -4.89 -37.67 -25.69
CA LYS A 378 -3.74 -38.33 -25.09
C LYS A 378 -4.14 -38.76 -23.69
N LEU A 379 -4.14 -40.06 -23.40
CA LEU A 379 -4.54 -40.56 -22.09
C LEU A 379 -3.45 -40.22 -21.07
N ILE A 380 -2.17 -40.51 -21.35
CA ILE A 380 -1.07 -40.39 -20.37
C ILE A 380 -0.46 -38.99 -20.34
N ASN A 381 -0.33 -38.37 -19.16
CA ASN A 381 0.48 -37.16 -18.97
C ASN A 381 1.18 -37.20 -17.61
N ASP A 382 2.50 -37.26 -17.62
CA ASP A 382 3.37 -37.53 -16.48
C ASP A 382 3.52 -36.28 -15.59
N TRP A 383 2.65 -36.13 -14.59
CA TRP A 383 2.74 -35.10 -13.55
C TRP A 383 3.00 -35.78 -12.20
N ASP A 384 4.28 -36.01 -11.90
CA ASP A 384 4.90 -36.32 -10.60
C ASP A 384 4.15 -37.27 -9.65
N SER A 385 4.68 -38.49 -9.61
CA SER A 385 4.55 -39.55 -8.60
C SER A 385 4.12 -39.12 -7.18
N GLY A 386 2.92 -39.56 -6.78
CA GLY A 386 2.45 -39.45 -5.40
C GLY A 386 0.94 -39.67 -5.19
N LEU A 387 0.13 -39.61 -6.25
CA LEU A 387 -1.33 -39.78 -6.17
C LEU A 387 -1.77 -41.04 -6.91
N SER A 388 -2.48 -41.94 -6.22
CA SER A 388 -2.99 -43.22 -6.74
C SER A 388 -4.18 -43.08 -7.70
N GLU A 389 -4.59 -41.86 -8.03
CA GLU A 389 -5.76 -41.56 -8.87
C GLU A 389 -5.35 -40.56 -9.95
N TRP A 390 -5.41 -40.99 -11.20
CA TRP A 390 -5.16 -40.14 -12.36
C TRP A 390 -6.16 -38.97 -12.44
N PRO A 391 -5.70 -37.75 -12.80
CA PRO A 391 -6.61 -36.63 -13.02
C PRO A 391 -7.33 -36.75 -14.38
N LEU A 392 -8.58 -36.30 -14.40
CA LEU A 392 -9.43 -36.12 -15.59
C LEU A 392 -8.65 -35.66 -16.83
N THR A 393 -8.58 -36.49 -17.88
CA THR A 393 -8.01 -36.10 -19.16
C THR A 393 -8.99 -35.21 -19.91
N MET A 394 -8.61 -33.96 -20.19
CA MET A 394 -9.38 -33.08 -21.08
C MET A 394 -9.08 -33.38 -22.55
N CYS A 395 -10.02 -34.02 -23.22
CA CYS A 395 -9.93 -34.32 -24.64
C CYS A 395 -10.17 -33.09 -25.53
N ARG A 396 -9.48 -33.04 -26.69
CA ARG A 396 -9.87 -32.13 -27.76
C ARG A 396 -11.04 -32.75 -28.51
N VAL A 397 -12.19 -32.08 -28.48
CA VAL A 397 -13.38 -32.46 -29.24
C VAL A 397 -13.46 -31.61 -30.51
N ILE A 398 -13.62 -32.24 -31.66
CA ILE A 398 -13.84 -31.57 -32.95
C ILE A 398 -15.33 -31.74 -33.30
N PRO A 399 -16.16 -30.68 -33.19
CA PRO A 399 -17.53 -30.76 -33.68
C PRO A 399 -17.51 -30.85 -35.22
N GLN A 400 -18.13 -31.87 -35.81
CA GLN A 400 -18.03 -32.11 -37.27
C GLN A 400 -18.71 -31.04 -38.13
N THR A 401 -19.62 -30.25 -37.57
CA THR A 401 -20.16 -28.97 -38.08
C THR A 401 -21.33 -28.65 -37.17
N SER A 402 -21.32 -27.53 -36.44
CA SER A 402 -22.50 -27.11 -35.65
C SER A 402 -23.21 -25.97 -36.38
N PRO A 403 -24.45 -26.17 -36.87
CA PRO A 403 -25.31 -25.07 -37.33
C PRO A 403 -25.72 -24.10 -36.19
N TYR A 404 -25.41 -24.44 -34.94
CA TYR A 404 -26.11 -23.93 -33.75
C TYR A 404 -25.23 -23.08 -32.83
N GLN A 405 -24.10 -22.59 -33.35
CA GLN A 405 -23.15 -21.70 -32.66
C GLN A 405 -23.72 -20.28 -32.36
N LYS A 406 -25.03 -20.05 -32.54
CA LYS A 406 -25.64 -18.71 -32.47
C LYS A 406 -26.51 -18.43 -31.25
N ILE A 407 -26.85 -19.41 -30.41
CA ILE A 407 -27.84 -19.17 -29.33
C ILE A 407 -27.23 -19.24 -27.92
N TYR A 408 -26.16 -20.02 -27.65
CA TYR A 408 -25.67 -20.19 -26.27
C TYR A 408 -24.15 -20.42 -26.01
N ASP A 409 -23.25 -20.40 -27.01
CA ASP A 409 -21.77 -20.51 -26.84
C ASP A 409 -21.27 -21.60 -25.86
N PHE A 410 -21.91 -22.77 -25.82
CA PHE A 410 -21.42 -23.91 -25.02
C PHE A 410 -20.30 -24.65 -25.76
N TYR A 411 -19.18 -24.88 -25.06
CA TYR A 411 -18.07 -25.68 -25.60
C TYR A 411 -18.11 -27.10 -25.03
N PRO A 412 -18.32 -28.14 -25.86
CA PRO A 412 -18.31 -29.52 -25.38
C PRO A 412 -16.88 -29.97 -25.07
N ARG A 413 -16.70 -30.62 -23.93
CA ARG A 413 -15.46 -31.26 -23.51
C ARG A 413 -15.76 -32.70 -23.14
N LEU A 414 -15.06 -33.64 -23.78
CA LEU A 414 -15.06 -35.04 -23.35
C LEU A 414 -14.07 -35.16 -22.20
N LEU A 415 -14.58 -35.62 -21.07
CA LEU A 415 -13.82 -35.92 -19.87
C LEU A 415 -13.72 -37.43 -19.73
N VAL A 416 -12.49 -37.90 -19.49
CA VAL A 416 -12.20 -39.32 -19.30
C VAL A 416 -11.52 -39.49 -17.95
N THR A 417 -12.03 -40.42 -17.14
CA THR A 417 -11.41 -40.84 -15.88
C THR A 417 -10.86 -42.26 -16.07
N SER A 418 -9.57 -42.45 -15.94
CA SER A 418 -8.94 -43.76 -16.04
C SER A 418 -9.18 -44.62 -14.81
N LYS A 419 -9.06 -45.94 -14.98
CA LYS A 419 -9.09 -46.95 -13.92
C LYS A 419 -7.78 -47.72 -13.89
N ASP A 420 -7.66 -48.65 -12.95
CA ASP A 420 -6.43 -49.42 -12.66
C ASP A 420 -5.69 -49.95 -13.90
N PRO A 421 -6.35 -50.49 -14.95
CA PRO A 421 -5.64 -50.96 -16.14
C PRO A 421 -4.91 -49.84 -16.91
N LEU A 422 -5.47 -48.62 -16.97
CA LEU A 422 -4.85 -47.44 -17.59
C LEU A 422 -3.82 -46.73 -16.67
N ASN A 423 -3.97 -46.88 -15.35
CA ASN A 423 -3.12 -46.20 -14.37
C ASN A 423 -1.75 -46.88 -14.15
N LYS A 424 -1.52 -48.04 -14.77
CA LYS A 424 -0.23 -48.73 -14.70
C LYS A 424 0.80 -47.95 -15.52
N PRO A 425 1.93 -47.50 -14.90
CA PRO A 425 2.97 -46.77 -15.61
C PRO A 425 3.61 -47.63 -16.71
N LEU A 426 3.88 -47.01 -17.86
CA LEU A 426 4.51 -47.65 -19.01
C LEU A 426 6.04 -47.68 -18.94
N ASP A 427 6.65 -46.88 -18.05
CA ASP A 427 8.11 -46.82 -17.91
C ASP A 427 8.59 -47.81 -16.83
N ARG A 428 9.20 -48.90 -17.28
CA ARG A 428 9.96 -49.85 -16.45
C ARG A 428 11.47 -49.55 -16.57
N ARG A 429 11.87 -48.27 -16.50
CA ARG A 429 13.28 -47.85 -16.45
C ARG A 429 13.68 -47.23 -15.12
N ASP A 430 13.11 -47.71 -14.01
CA ASP A 430 13.74 -47.49 -12.71
C ASP A 430 14.92 -48.47 -12.56
N GLU A 431 16.13 -47.92 -12.43
CA GLU A 431 17.40 -48.66 -12.28
C GLU A 431 17.51 -49.47 -10.96
N ASP A 432 16.47 -49.48 -10.11
CA ASP A 432 16.48 -50.06 -8.76
C ASP A 432 15.41 -51.15 -8.50
N HIS A 433 14.92 -51.86 -9.53
CA HIS A 433 14.10 -53.06 -9.34
C HIS A 433 14.82 -54.38 -9.71
N ASP A 434 14.94 -55.23 -8.69
CA ASP A 434 15.56 -56.56 -8.68
C ASP A 434 14.90 -57.50 -9.72
N PRO A 435 15.65 -58.07 -10.68
CA PRO A 435 15.13 -58.89 -11.78
C PRO A 435 14.89 -60.34 -11.34
N LEU A 436 14.07 -60.54 -10.30
CA LEU A 436 13.74 -61.85 -9.76
C LEU A 436 12.21 -62.04 -9.62
N ASP A 437 11.50 -61.87 -10.74
CA ASP A 437 10.36 -62.72 -11.14
C ASP A 437 9.79 -62.18 -12.46
N ASP A 438 10.19 -62.82 -13.57
CA ASP A 438 9.37 -63.11 -14.77
C ASP A 438 10.26 -63.18 -16.02
N GLU A 439 10.30 -64.35 -16.65
CA GLU A 439 10.98 -64.68 -17.93
C GLU A 439 10.45 -63.91 -19.15
N LYS A 440 9.70 -62.82 -18.97
CA LYS A 440 9.01 -62.12 -20.05
C LYS A 440 9.86 -61.00 -20.65
N THR A 441 9.99 -61.02 -21.97
CA THR A 441 10.55 -59.93 -22.77
C THR A 441 9.73 -58.65 -22.63
N TYR A 442 10.32 -57.49 -22.92
CA TYR A 442 9.60 -56.21 -22.91
C TYR A 442 8.43 -56.23 -23.91
N GLU A 443 8.60 -56.91 -25.04
CA GLU A 443 7.55 -57.16 -26.03
C GLU A 443 6.39 -57.97 -25.45
N GLU A 444 6.66 -59.06 -24.72
CA GLU A 444 5.61 -59.85 -24.04
C GLU A 444 4.92 -59.07 -22.92
N TYR A 445 5.65 -58.26 -22.16
CA TYR A 445 5.08 -57.36 -21.17
C TYR A 445 4.16 -56.30 -21.80
N LEU A 446 4.55 -55.75 -22.96
CA LEU A 446 3.77 -54.77 -23.69
C LEU A 446 2.52 -55.40 -24.31
N GLU A 447 2.61 -56.63 -24.83
CA GLU A 447 1.45 -57.39 -25.29
C GLU A 447 0.46 -57.65 -24.15
N ASP A 448 0.94 -58.09 -22.98
CA ASP A 448 0.12 -58.28 -21.78
C ASP A 448 -0.51 -56.96 -21.30
N TYR A 449 0.22 -55.85 -21.36
CA TYR A 449 -0.27 -54.53 -20.97
C TYR A 449 -1.35 -54.01 -21.93
N LEU A 450 -1.22 -54.26 -23.23
CA LEU A 450 -2.16 -53.78 -24.25
C LEU A 450 -3.37 -54.70 -24.45
N ALA A 451 -3.29 -55.97 -24.04
CA ALA A 451 -4.37 -56.96 -24.18
C ALA A 451 -5.73 -56.48 -23.63
N PRO A 452 -5.82 -55.83 -22.45
CA PRO A 452 -7.08 -55.27 -21.93
C PRO A 452 -7.71 -54.20 -22.83
N PHE A 453 -6.95 -53.54 -23.71
CA PHE A 453 -7.45 -52.47 -24.58
C PHE A 453 -7.85 -52.97 -25.98
N ALA A 454 -7.60 -54.25 -26.30
CA ALA A 454 -7.84 -54.80 -27.62
C ALA A 454 -9.34 -54.96 -27.95
N LYS A 455 -10.18 -55.20 -26.94
CA LYS A 455 -11.64 -55.29 -27.06
C LYS A 455 -12.29 -54.53 -25.93
N LEU A 456 -12.95 -53.43 -26.28
CA LEU A 456 -13.62 -52.57 -25.34
C LEU A 456 -15.12 -52.48 -25.64
N GLU A 457 -15.93 -52.54 -24.61
CA GLU A 457 -17.37 -52.35 -24.69
C GLU A 457 -17.79 -51.13 -23.85
N ALA A 458 -18.59 -50.25 -24.44
CA ALA A 458 -19.10 -49.07 -23.76
C ALA A 458 -20.53 -49.31 -23.27
N LYS A 459 -20.76 -49.19 -21.96
CA LYS A 459 -22.08 -49.29 -21.33
C LYS A 459 -22.45 -47.96 -20.70
N LYS A 460 -23.53 -47.36 -21.19
CA LYS A 460 -24.08 -46.14 -20.61
C LYS A 460 -24.55 -46.42 -19.18
N ASN A 461 -24.08 -45.63 -18.23
CA ASN A 461 -24.41 -45.72 -16.82
C ASN A 461 -24.76 -44.31 -16.30
N GLY A 462 -25.93 -43.85 -16.71
CA GLY A 462 -26.43 -42.53 -16.38
C GLY A 462 -25.70 -41.38 -17.06
N SER A 463 -25.19 -40.42 -16.28
CA SER A 463 -24.41 -39.26 -16.74
C SER A 463 -22.96 -39.60 -17.14
N TRP A 464 -22.57 -40.86 -16.98
CA TRP A 464 -21.29 -41.41 -17.40
C TRP A 464 -21.50 -42.61 -18.32
N THR A 465 -20.51 -42.88 -19.15
CA THR A 465 -20.42 -44.10 -19.94
C THR A 465 -19.20 -44.86 -19.52
N LYS A 466 -19.42 -46.06 -18.95
CA LYS A 466 -18.37 -46.95 -18.51
C LYS A 466 -17.82 -47.72 -19.70
N VAL A 467 -16.51 -47.84 -19.80
CA VAL A 467 -15.85 -48.66 -20.81
C VAL A 467 -15.15 -49.82 -20.11
N VAL A 468 -15.54 -51.04 -20.47
CA VAL A 468 -15.00 -52.28 -19.92
C VAL A 468 -14.26 -53.08 -20.99
N ASN A 469 -13.30 -53.91 -20.60
CA ASN A 469 -12.67 -54.88 -21.52
C ASN A 469 -13.53 -56.15 -21.68
N GLY A 470 -13.07 -57.08 -22.52
CA GLY A 470 -13.72 -58.38 -22.72
C GLY A 470 -13.79 -59.28 -21.47
N ASP A 471 -12.96 -59.00 -20.46
CA ASP A 471 -12.91 -59.73 -19.18
C ASP A 471 -13.79 -59.09 -18.09
N GLY A 472 -14.38 -57.93 -18.38
CA GLY A 472 -15.29 -57.19 -17.49
C GLY A 472 -14.61 -56.15 -16.60
N ASP A 473 -13.31 -55.92 -16.74
CA ASP A 473 -12.58 -54.89 -16.00
C ASP A 473 -12.92 -53.49 -16.55
N GLU A 474 -13.15 -52.54 -15.64
CA GLU A 474 -13.37 -51.14 -16.00
C GLU A 474 -12.05 -50.50 -16.45
N ILE A 475 -12.03 -49.94 -17.65
CA ILE A 475 -10.87 -49.29 -18.24
C ILE A 475 -10.92 -47.79 -18.01
N PHE A 476 -12.03 -47.14 -18.36
CA PHE A 476 -12.28 -45.73 -18.09
C PHE A 476 -13.79 -45.41 -18.03
N ASP A 477 -14.13 -44.31 -17.36
CA ASP A 477 -15.46 -43.70 -17.47
C ASP A 477 -15.36 -42.41 -18.28
N ALA A 478 -16.37 -42.14 -19.12
CA ALA A 478 -16.42 -40.94 -19.94
C ALA A 478 -17.71 -40.14 -19.73
N THR A 479 -17.60 -38.81 -19.74
CA THR A 479 -18.75 -37.89 -19.75
C THR A 479 -18.47 -36.71 -20.68
N VAL A 480 -19.52 -36.12 -21.26
CA VAL A 480 -19.41 -34.93 -22.09
C VAL A 480 -19.98 -33.76 -21.32
N CYS A 481 -19.12 -32.81 -20.98
CA CYS A 481 -19.48 -31.58 -20.28
C CYS A 481 -19.64 -30.43 -21.27
N PHE A 482 -20.78 -29.76 -21.19
CA PHE A 482 -21.05 -28.50 -21.86
C PHE A 482 -20.84 -27.38 -20.84
N THR A 483 -19.81 -26.56 -21.01
CA THR A 483 -19.53 -25.43 -20.12
C THR A 483 -19.79 -24.10 -20.82
N ARG A 484 -20.46 -23.19 -20.09
CA ARG A 484 -20.62 -21.77 -20.44
C ARG A 484 -19.87 -20.94 -19.39
N GLN A 485 -19.17 -19.90 -19.83
CA GLN A 485 -18.64 -18.86 -18.95
C GLN A 485 -19.00 -17.51 -19.55
N ILE A 486 -19.84 -16.74 -18.87
CA ILE A 486 -20.07 -15.33 -19.21
C ILE A 486 -19.50 -14.48 -18.10
N PRO A 487 -18.43 -13.71 -18.36
CA PRO A 487 -17.98 -12.68 -17.44
C PRO A 487 -18.97 -11.51 -17.50
N GLU A 488 -19.59 -11.22 -16.36
CA GLU A 488 -20.40 -10.04 -16.13
C GLU A 488 -19.70 -9.14 -15.11
N LEU A 489 -19.83 -7.84 -15.31
CA LEU A 489 -19.33 -6.87 -14.36
C LEU A 489 -20.46 -6.45 -13.43
N VAL A 490 -20.27 -6.68 -12.13
CA VAL A 490 -21.28 -6.27 -11.15
C VAL A 490 -20.61 -5.62 -9.95
N THR A 491 -21.36 -4.74 -9.29
CA THR A 491 -20.94 -4.23 -7.98
C THR A 491 -21.50 -5.16 -6.91
N ILE A 492 -20.63 -5.71 -6.06
CA ILE A 492 -21.04 -6.57 -4.97
C ILE A 492 -20.89 -5.86 -3.62
N LEU A 493 -21.76 -6.23 -2.69
CA LEU A 493 -21.68 -5.89 -1.28
C LEU A 493 -21.68 -7.21 -0.51
N GLY A 494 -20.63 -7.48 0.26
CA GLY A 494 -20.51 -8.73 1.01
C GLY A 494 -19.62 -8.60 2.24
N GLN A 495 -19.90 -9.43 3.23
CA GLN A 495 -19.07 -9.65 4.43
C GLN A 495 -18.41 -11.02 4.30
N ALA A 496 -17.10 -11.10 4.52
CA ALA A 496 -16.40 -12.39 4.53
C ALA A 496 -16.88 -13.23 5.72
N VAL A 497 -17.16 -14.51 5.47
CA VAL A 497 -17.61 -15.43 6.52
C VAL A 497 -16.39 -15.88 7.33
N SER A 498 -16.52 -15.97 8.65
CA SER A 498 -15.41 -16.18 9.61
C SER A 498 -14.74 -17.56 9.53
N SER A 499 -15.32 -18.51 8.80
CA SER A 499 -14.78 -19.85 8.57
C SER A 499 -15.48 -20.48 7.36
N GLU A 500 -14.81 -21.41 6.70
CA GLU A 500 -15.50 -22.33 5.78
C GLU A 500 -16.53 -23.12 6.61
N SER A 501 -17.82 -22.96 6.34
CA SER A 501 -18.83 -23.83 6.94
C SER A 501 -18.67 -25.22 6.32
N ASP A 502 -18.05 -26.17 7.03
CA ASP A 502 -18.02 -27.63 6.83
C ASP A 502 -18.30 -28.16 5.40
N TYR A 503 -17.72 -27.54 4.38
CA TYR A 503 -17.86 -28.01 3.00
C TYR A 503 -16.77 -29.02 2.64
N GLY A 504 -15.70 -29.09 3.46
CA GLY A 504 -14.66 -30.11 3.37
C GLY A 504 -15.18 -31.52 3.60
N GLU A 505 -16.24 -31.71 4.40
CA GLU A 505 -16.85 -33.03 4.60
C GLU A 505 -17.92 -33.40 3.55
N ARG A 506 -18.41 -32.42 2.77
CA ARG A 506 -19.46 -32.64 1.75
C ARG A 506 -18.97 -32.75 0.31
N ALA A 507 -17.71 -32.45 0.03
CA ALA A 507 -17.14 -32.74 -1.28
C ALA A 507 -17.12 -34.27 -1.57
N ASP A 508 -17.02 -35.08 -0.51
CA ASP A 508 -17.02 -36.54 -0.58
C ASP A 508 -18.43 -37.13 -0.80
N GLU A 509 -19.50 -36.38 -0.53
CA GLU A 509 -20.90 -36.83 -0.72
C GLU A 509 -21.45 -36.54 -2.13
N VAL A 510 -20.77 -35.72 -2.95
CA VAL A 510 -21.19 -35.41 -4.33
C VAL A 510 -20.57 -36.36 -5.36
N LEU A 511 -19.63 -37.22 -4.94
CA LEU A 511 -19.17 -38.37 -5.70
C LEU A 511 -19.73 -39.65 -5.05
N PRO A 512 -20.50 -40.49 -5.77
CA PRO A 512 -21.21 -41.59 -5.13
C PRO A 512 -20.25 -42.69 -4.69
N ARG A 513 -19.84 -42.67 -3.41
CA ARG A 513 -19.42 -43.89 -2.70
C ARG A 513 -20.65 -44.62 -2.19
N ARG A 514 -20.76 -45.90 -2.57
CA ARG A 514 -21.73 -46.86 -2.03
C ARG A 514 -21.64 -46.91 -0.50
N SER A 515 -22.75 -46.76 0.20
CA SER A 515 -22.97 -47.49 1.46
C SER A 515 -24.45 -47.64 1.79
N HIS A 516 -24.71 -48.77 2.43
CA HIS A 516 -26.00 -49.37 2.75
C HIS A 516 -26.90 -48.55 3.70
N GLN A 517 -28.20 -48.89 3.64
CA GLN A 517 -29.27 -48.60 4.59
C GLN A 517 -28.85 -48.48 6.07
N ALA A 518 -29.37 -47.47 6.79
CA ALA A 518 -30.43 -47.62 7.82
C ALA A 518 -30.59 -46.35 8.69
N GLY A 519 -31.84 -45.94 8.93
CA GLY A 519 -32.35 -45.58 10.27
C GLY A 519 -32.06 -44.20 10.90
N ASP A 520 -33.13 -43.40 10.97
CA ASP A 520 -33.58 -42.59 12.12
C ASP A 520 -32.97 -41.21 12.49
N SER A 521 -33.85 -40.21 12.34
CA SER A 521 -34.29 -39.19 13.33
C SER A 521 -33.50 -37.88 13.57
N TYR A 522 -34.17 -36.78 13.15
CA TYR A 522 -34.34 -35.45 13.77
C TYR A 522 -33.25 -34.81 14.65
N GLY A 523 -32.93 -33.54 14.31
CA GLY A 523 -32.46 -32.54 15.28
C GLY A 523 -32.25 -31.15 14.67
N LEU A 524 -33.16 -30.20 14.94
CA LEU A 524 -33.01 -28.78 14.64
C LEU A 524 -31.78 -28.18 15.35
N TYR A 525 -30.97 -27.38 14.64
CA TYR A 525 -30.27 -26.23 15.23
C TYR A 525 -30.37 -25.02 14.29
N ARG A 526 -31.26 -24.08 14.65
CA ARG A 526 -31.21 -22.68 14.20
C ARG A 526 -30.11 -21.99 15.01
N SER A 527 -28.98 -21.60 14.41
CA SER A 527 -28.13 -20.57 15.01
C SER A 527 -28.69 -19.20 14.63
N THR A 528 -29.34 -18.60 15.61
CA THR A 528 -29.78 -17.21 15.65
C THR A 528 -28.57 -16.39 16.05
N ASP A 529 -27.89 -15.75 15.09
CA ASP A 529 -27.00 -14.61 15.31
C ASP A 529 -26.73 -13.95 13.94
N VAL A 530 -27.82 -13.48 13.32
CA VAL A 530 -27.75 -12.58 12.17
C VAL A 530 -28.10 -11.21 12.73
N GLY A 531 -27.11 -10.33 12.85
CA GLY A 531 -27.35 -8.93 13.18
C GLY A 531 -28.30 -8.32 12.15
N ASP A 532 -29.41 -7.76 12.63
CA ASP A 532 -30.44 -7.10 11.84
C ASP A 532 -29.83 -6.05 10.90
N LEU A 533 -30.10 -6.15 9.60
CA LEU A 533 -29.78 -5.13 8.61
C LEU A 533 -31.07 -4.44 8.17
N HIS A 534 -31.19 -3.14 8.47
CA HIS A 534 -32.29 -2.31 7.99
C HIS A 534 -32.24 -2.16 6.46
N LEU A 535 -33.29 -2.60 5.78
CA LEU A 535 -33.55 -2.31 4.36
C LEU A 535 -33.92 -0.82 4.21
N PHE A 536 -33.09 -0.04 3.52
CA PHE A 536 -33.53 1.23 2.92
C PHE A 536 -34.01 0.96 1.49
N ASP A 537 -35.31 1.15 1.25
CA ASP A 537 -35.94 1.07 -0.06
C ASP A 537 -35.56 2.29 -0.92
N TYR A 538 -34.71 2.07 -1.93
CA TYR A 538 -34.32 3.07 -2.93
C TYR A 538 -35.20 2.93 -4.18
N LYS A 539 -36.48 3.31 -4.07
CA LYS A 539 -37.39 3.41 -5.24
C LYS A 539 -38.07 4.78 -5.43
N ASN A 540 -37.53 5.86 -4.85
CA ASN A 540 -38.01 7.21 -5.19
C ASN A 540 -36.96 8.32 -4.96
N PRO A 541 -36.32 8.89 -6.02
CA PRO A 541 -35.29 9.92 -5.86
C PRO A 541 -35.79 11.33 -5.53
N THR A 542 -37.10 11.54 -5.31
CA THR A 542 -37.69 12.88 -5.14
C THR A 542 -38.32 13.14 -3.76
N LYS A 543 -38.05 12.31 -2.75
CA LYS A 543 -38.66 12.45 -1.41
C LYS A 543 -37.77 12.93 -0.26
N TYR A 544 -36.56 13.43 -0.54
CA TYR A 544 -35.71 14.06 0.49
C TYR A 544 -35.17 15.45 0.10
N SER A 545 -35.98 16.21 -0.63
CA SER A 545 -35.94 17.67 -0.51
C SER A 545 -37.32 18.13 -0.03
N ALA A 546 -37.35 18.78 1.12
CA ALA A 546 -38.51 19.43 1.75
C ALA A 546 -39.45 18.52 2.57
N GLN A 547 -39.10 18.28 3.84
CA GLN A 547 -40.08 18.25 4.94
C GLN A 547 -39.45 18.49 6.33
N GLU A 548 -38.81 19.65 6.49
CA GLU A 548 -38.94 20.50 7.70
C GLU A 548 -39.24 21.92 7.23
N HIS A 549 -40.41 22.07 6.61
CA HIS A 549 -41.20 23.29 6.72
C HIS A 549 -42.63 22.83 6.83
N GLU A 550 -42.95 22.41 8.04
CA GLU A 550 -44.30 22.19 8.49
C GLU A 550 -45.07 23.52 8.41
N GLN A 551 -46.33 23.41 8.01
CA GLN A 551 -47.47 24.29 8.31
C GLN A 551 -48.04 25.10 7.13
N GLY A 552 -49.25 24.67 6.74
CA GLY A 552 -50.32 25.61 6.40
C GLY A 552 -50.64 25.76 4.92
N VAL A 553 -51.68 25.04 4.50
CA VAL A 553 -52.85 25.50 3.72
C VAL A 553 -53.17 24.57 2.54
N ARG A 554 -54.19 23.73 2.73
CA ARG A 554 -55.03 23.19 1.65
C ARG A 554 -55.77 24.35 0.97
N LYS A 555 -55.66 24.52 -0.34
CA LYS A 555 -56.73 25.10 -1.19
C LYS A 555 -56.74 24.43 -2.56
N GLY A 556 -57.95 24.09 -3.01
CA GLY A 556 -58.25 23.43 -4.28
C GLY A 556 -57.99 24.30 -5.52
N PRO A 557 -58.64 24.00 -6.67
CA PRO A 557 -58.27 24.54 -7.97
C PRO A 557 -58.22 26.07 -7.95
N SER A 558 -57.13 26.64 -8.47
CA SER A 558 -56.87 28.06 -8.37
C SER A 558 -57.93 28.90 -9.09
N MET A 559 -58.33 29.98 -8.44
CA MET A 559 -59.24 31.02 -8.94
C MET A 559 -58.66 31.84 -10.12
N SER A 560 -57.47 31.51 -10.64
CA SER A 560 -56.78 32.30 -11.66
C SER A 560 -57.32 32.07 -13.07
N ASP A 561 -57.74 30.84 -13.40
CA ASP A 561 -58.28 30.51 -14.73
C ASP A 561 -59.69 31.04 -14.99
N ARG A 562 -60.46 31.27 -13.91
CA ARG A 562 -61.81 31.87 -14.00
C ARG A 562 -61.75 33.40 -14.05
N TYR A 563 -60.75 34.04 -13.45
CA TYR A 563 -60.58 35.50 -13.51
C TYR A 563 -59.99 35.98 -14.84
N VAL A 564 -59.06 35.24 -15.45
CA VAL A 564 -58.44 35.63 -16.73
C VAL A 564 -59.46 35.59 -17.88
N LYS A 565 -60.38 34.60 -17.89
CA LYS A 565 -61.46 34.52 -18.87
C LYS A 565 -62.60 35.52 -18.62
N ALA A 566 -62.82 35.94 -17.37
CA ALA A 566 -63.80 36.98 -17.03
C ALA A 566 -63.26 38.40 -17.34
N TRP A 567 -61.97 38.63 -17.15
CA TRP A 567 -61.33 39.93 -17.39
C TRP A 567 -61.10 40.22 -18.88
N ALA A 568 -60.75 39.20 -19.69
CA ALA A 568 -60.65 39.33 -21.15
C ALA A 568 -62.00 39.64 -21.81
N LYS A 569 -63.11 39.16 -21.22
CA LYS A 569 -64.48 39.45 -21.68
C LYS A 569 -65.00 40.83 -21.24
N ALA A 570 -64.40 41.43 -20.20
CA ALA A 570 -64.78 42.73 -19.67
C ALA A 570 -63.94 43.92 -20.22
N THR A 571 -62.77 43.67 -20.81
CA THR A 571 -61.81 44.74 -21.17
C THR A 571 -61.44 44.86 -22.65
N GLY A 572 -61.85 43.91 -23.51
CA GLY A 572 -61.81 44.07 -24.97
C GLY A 572 -60.43 44.32 -25.61
N ARG A 573 -59.31 44.03 -24.93
CA ARG A 573 -57.96 44.22 -25.50
C ARG A 573 -57.25 42.90 -25.77
N ASN A 574 -56.91 42.71 -27.05
CA ASN A 574 -56.00 41.69 -27.55
C ASN A 574 -54.59 42.30 -27.65
N MET A 575 -53.58 41.67 -27.05
CA MET A 575 -52.17 41.90 -27.40
C MET A 575 -51.58 40.59 -27.92
N GLY A 576 -51.14 40.63 -29.18
CA GLY A 576 -50.43 39.51 -29.81
C GLY A 576 -49.04 39.35 -29.22
N PHE A 577 -48.69 38.12 -28.86
CA PHE A 577 -47.33 37.74 -28.46
C PHE A 577 -46.67 36.93 -29.58
N TYR A 578 -45.49 37.40 -30.00
CA TYR A 578 -44.48 36.62 -30.71
C TYR A 578 -43.99 35.48 -29.79
N SER A 579 -43.83 34.28 -30.34
CA SER A 579 -43.56 33.06 -29.58
C SER A 579 -42.10 32.98 -29.05
N PRO A 580 -41.87 32.57 -27.78
CA PRO A 580 -40.54 32.32 -27.21
C PRO A 580 -39.75 31.17 -27.86
N VAL A 581 -40.36 30.41 -28.78
CA VAL A 581 -39.75 29.26 -29.44
C VAL A 581 -38.77 29.70 -30.54
N GLN A 582 -39.12 30.71 -31.34
CA GLN A 582 -38.25 31.19 -32.42
C GLN A 582 -36.97 31.88 -31.93
N HIS A 583 -37.03 32.54 -30.77
CA HIS A 583 -35.83 33.17 -30.19
C HIS A 583 -34.86 32.13 -29.60
N ARG A 584 -35.35 30.94 -29.20
CA ARG A 584 -34.50 29.80 -28.83
C ARG A 584 -33.90 29.14 -30.05
N GLU A 585 -34.68 28.91 -31.11
CA GLU A 585 -34.20 28.28 -32.34
C GLU A 585 -33.14 29.13 -33.05
N ASP A 586 -33.28 30.46 -33.07
CA ASP A 586 -32.27 31.37 -33.64
C ASP A 586 -31.00 31.51 -32.78
N GLN A 587 -31.09 31.31 -31.46
CA GLN A 587 -29.92 31.26 -30.58
C GLN A 587 -29.23 29.90 -30.61
N GLU A 588 -29.99 28.80 -30.65
CA GLU A 588 -29.48 27.44 -30.85
C GLU A 588 -28.80 27.31 -32.21
N ALA A 589 -29.37 27.88 -33.28
CA ALA A 589 -28.73 27.92 -34.61
C ALA A 589 -27.44 28.75 -34.62
N LYS A 590 -27.34 29.84 -33.84
CA LYS A 590 -26.09 30.63 -33.71
C LYS A 590 -25.04 29.96 -32.83
N ILE A 591 -25.45 29.22 -31.80
CA ILE A 591 -24.57 28.41 -30.94
C ILE A 591 -24.03 27.21 -31.73
N GLN A 592 -24.88 26.56 -32.52
CA GLN A 592 -24.52 25.41 -33.34
C GLN A 592 -23.62 25.80 -34.53
N LYS A 593 -23.74 27.03 -35.06
CA LYS A 593 -22.82 27.56 -36.09
C LYS A 593 -21.47 28.05 -35.55
N ARG A 594 -21.33 28.29 -34.23
CA ARG A 594 -20.05 28.56 -33.57
C ARG A 594 -19.32 27.29 -33.11
N GLN A 595 -20.03 26.18 -32.95
CA GLN A 595 -19.50 24.87 -32.53
C GLN A 595 -18.86 24.02 -33.64
N THR A 596 -18.80 24.49 -34.90
CA THR A 596 -18.43 23.65 -36.05
C THR A 596 -17.00 23.80 -36.57
N SER A 597 -16.09 24.51 -35.90
CA SER A 597 -14.66 24.36 -36.23
C SER A 597 -14.10 23.20 -35.42
N ALA A 598 -14.23 22.00 -35.97
CA ALA A 598 -13.42 20.87 -35.52
C ALA A 598 -11.93 21.26 -35.60
N MET A 599 -11.17 20.92 -34.57
CA MET A 599 -9.74 21.13 -34.47
C MET A 599 -9.00 19.80 -34.42
N LYS A 600 -7.80 19.74 -34.98
CA LYS A 600 -6.91 18.59 -34.85
C LYS A 600 -6.33 18.51 -33.44
N SER A 601 -6.25 17.28 -32.93
CA SER A 601 -5.73 16.99 -31.59
C SER A 601 -5.18 15.57 -31.49
N VAL A 602 -4.15 15.39 -30.68
CA VAL A 602 -3.54 14.10 -30.37
C VAL A 602 -4.21 13.53 -29.13
N VAL A 603 -4.99 12.48 -29.30
CA VAL A 603 -5.81 11.88 -28.24
C VAL A 603 -5.18 10.59 -27.76
N PHE A 604 -5.11 10.41 -26.44
CA PHE A 604 -4.69 9.15 -25.84
C PHE A 604 -5.80 8.11 -25.94
N LYS A 605 -5.53 6.98 -26.59
CA LYS A 605 -6.48 5.87 -26.80
C LYS A 605 -6.20 4.66 -25.92
N GLY A 606 -5.00 4.57 -25.36
CA GLY A 606 -4.57 3.47 -24.50
C GLY A 606 -3.07 3.26 -24.56
N VAL A 607 -2.59 2.20 -23.90
CA VAL A 607 -1.16 1.86 -23.88
C VAL A 607 -0.62 1.72 -25.31
N LYS A 608 0.39 2.52 -25.62
CA LYS A 608 1.05 2.69 -26.91
C LYS A 608 0.12 3.13 -28.05
N GLN A 609 -0.99 3.78 -27.72
CA GLN A 609 -2.00 4.20 -28.69
C GLN A 609 -2.35 5.67 -28.50
N VAL A 610 -1.91 6.49 -29.45
CA VAL A 610 -2.39 7.87 -29.65
C VAL A 610 -3.00 7.97 -31.05
N ALA A 611 -3.99 8.83 -31.21
CA ALA A 611 -4.67 9.06 -32.49
C ALA A 611 -4.81 10.55 -32.75
N LEU A 612 -4.62 10.96 -34.01
CA LEU A 612 -5.00 12.30 -34.45
C LEU A 612 -6.51 12.31 -34.69
N GLU A 613 -7.25 13.09 -33.92
CA GLU A 613 -8.71 13.19 -33.99
C GLU A 613 -9.17 14.64 -34.17
N ASP A 614 -10.29 14.80 -34.87
CA ASP A 614 -11.06 16.04 -34.91
C ASP A 614 -11.85 16.19 -33.61
N ARG A 615 -11.57 17.24 -32.84
CA ARG A 615 -12.26 17.58 -31.58
C ARG A 615 -12.89 18.96 -31.65
N PRO A 616 -13.95 19.24 -30.88
CA PRO A 616 -14.49 20.59 -30.82
C PRO A 616 -13.44 21.57 -30.27
N LYS A 617 -13.35 22.77 -30.85
CA LYS A 617 -12.60 23.87 -30.23
C LYS A 617 -13.09 24.08 -28.78
N PRO A 618 -12.20 24.15 -27.78
CA PRO A 618 -12.60 24.36 -26.41
C PRO A 618 -13.26 25.73 -26.23
N THR A 619 -14.11 25.82 -25.20
CA THR A 619 -14.83 27.05 -24.84
C THR A 619 -14.50 27.43 -23.40
N ILE A 620 -14.68 28.71 -23.07
CA ILE A 620 -14.55 29.21 -21.70
C ILE A 620 -15.55 28.49 -20.79
N GLN A 621 -15.07 27.85 -19.73
CA GLN A 621 -15.92 27.14 -18.75
C GLN A 621 -16.02 27.91 -17.43
N ASP A 622 -14.97 28.64 -17.07
CA ASP A 622 -14.92 29.52 -15.90
C ASP A 622 -14.49 30.95 -16.32
N PRO A 623 -14.99 32.03 -15.68
CA PRO A 623 -14.57 33.40 -15.95
C PRO A 623 -13.06 33.66 -15.88
N LYS A 624 -12.28 32.82 -15.17
CA LYS A 624 -10.82 32.92 -15.06
C LYS A 624 -10.06 32.13 -16.14
N ASP A 625 -10.77 31.47 -17.06
CA ASP A 625 -10.15 30.70 -18.15
C ASP A 625 -9.68 31.62 -19.28
N ILE A 626 -8.75 31.11 -20.09
CA ILE A 626 -8.49 31.60 -21.45
C ILE A 626 -8.51 30.42 -22.44
N ILE A 627 -8.80 30.72 -23.70
CA ILE A 627 -8.53 29.82 -24.83
C ILE A 627 -7.29 30.34 -25.55
N VAL A 628 -6.36 29.43 -25.84
CA VAL A 628 -5.12 29.73 -26.54
C VAL A 628 -5.11 28.98 -27.85
N LYS A 629 -4.81 29.68 -28.95
CA LYS A 629 -4.39 29.05 -30.20
C LYS A 629 -2.94 28.60 -30.02
N VAL A 630 -2.72 27.31 -30.00
CA VAL A 630 -1.40 26.72 -29.77
C VAL A 630 -0.52 27.04 -30.99
N LYS A 631 0.72 27.45 -30.75
CA LYS A 631 1.73 27.64 -31.79
C LYS A 631 2.66 26.44 -31.85
N TYR A 632 3.30 26.15 -30.72
CA TYR A 632 4.17 25.00 -30.56
C TYR A 632 3.79 24.21 -29.31
N THR A 633 3.86 22.89 -29.42
CA THR A 633 3.61 21.96 -28.33
C THR A 633 4.61 20.83 -28.39
N ALA A 634 5.24 20.50 -27.27
CA ALA A 634 6.35 19.55 -27.24
C ALA A 634 5.94 18.24 -26.55
N LEU A 635 6.65 17.18 -26.92
CA LEU A 635 6.51 15.86 -26.33
C LEU A 635 7.45 15.73 -25.13
N CYS A 636 6.91 15.41 -23.95
CA CYS A 636 7.69 15.22 -22.73
C CYS A 636 7.96 13.74 -22.46
N GLY A 637 9.12 13.45 -21.85
CA GLY A 637 9.45 12.09 -21.39
C GLY A 637 8.45 11.56 -20.37
N SER A 638 7.83 12.45 -19.58
CA SER A 638 6.83 12.06 -18.59
C SER A 638 5.53 11.56 -19.24
N GLU A 639 5.18 12.06 -20.42
CA GLU A 639 4.03 11.58 -21.21
C GLU A 639 4.25 10.16 -21.71
N LEU A 640 5.51 9.77 -21.95
CA LEU A 640 5.84 8.40 -22.30
C LEU A 640 5.55 7.42 -21.15
N HIS A 641 5.50 7.85 -19.88
CA HIS A 641 5.09 6.94 -18.79
C HIS A 641 3.61 6.52 -18.93
N VAL A 642 2.74 7.46 -19.32
CA VAL A 642 1.33 7.17 -19.60
C VAL A 642 1.21 6.39 -20.91
N PHE A 643 1.90 6.84 -21.96
CA PHE A 643 1.92 6.15 -23.26
C PHE A 643 2.38 4.70 -23.15
N ARG A 644 3.45 4.41 -22.39
CA ARG A 644 3.98 3.04 -22.20
C ARG A 644 3.17 2.20 -21.22
N GLY A 645 2.22 2.80 -20.49
CA GLY A 645 1.46 2.12 -19.44
C GLY A 645 2.21 1.94 -18.11
N HIS A 646 3.37 2.58 -17.93
CA HIS A 646 4.08 2.60 -16.64
C HIS A 646 3.29 3.39 -15.58
N GLN A 647 2.54 4.40 -16.01
CA GLN A 647 1.60 5.13 -15.18
C GLN A 647 0.18 4.86 -15.69
N PRO A 648 -0.68 4.17 -14.90
CA PRO A 648 -2.07 3.97 -15.27
C PRO A 648 -2.80 5.30 -15.43
N SER A 649 -3.60 5.42 -16.49
CA SER A 649 -4.43 6.59 -16.78
C SER A 649 -5.70 6.17 -17.52
N GLY A 650 -6.75 6.99 -17.42
CA GLY A 650 -7.91 6.85 -18.30
C GLY A 650 -7.57 7.21 -19.75
N THR A 651 -8.52 7.08 -20.67
CA THR A 651 -8.33 7.39 -22.09
C THR A 651 -9.25 8.52 -22.54
N GLY A 652 -9.04 9.03 -23.75
CA GLY A 652 -9.95 9.96 -24.44
C GLY A 652 -9.62 11.44 -24.28
N PHE A 653 -8.63 11.81 -23.45
CA PHE A 653 -8.13 13.17 -23.29
C PHE A 653 -7.06 13.50 -24.35
N ILE A 654 -6.89 14.80 -24.63
CA ILE A 654 -5.85 15.34 -25.53
C ILE A 654 -4.51 15.37 -24.79
N MET A 655 -3.44 14.87 -25.39
CA MET A 655 -2.08 14.86 -24.83
C MET A 655 -1.43 16.26 -24.84
N GLY A 656 -0.26 16.42 -24.23
CA GLY A 656 0.55 17.64 -24.31
C GLY A 656 0.45 18.54 -23.09
N HIS A 657 1.56 18.78 -22.41
CA HIS A 657 1.64 19.77 -21.33
C HIS A 657 2.78 20.78 -21.46
N GLU A 658 3.51 20.74 -22.58
CA GLU A 658 4.55 21.71 -22.88
C GLU A 658 4.14 22.52 -24.09
N PHE A 659 3.78 23.79 -23.95
CA PHE A 659 3.29 24.55 -25.09
C PHE A 659 3.43 26.07 -24.96
N THR A 660 3.45 26.72 -26.12
CA THR A 660 3.33 28.16 -26.32
C THR A 660 2.19 28.45 -27.28
N GLY A 661 1.67 29.67 -27.27
CA GLY A 661 0.61 30.05 -28.17
C GLY A 661 0.21 31.50 -28.04
N VAL A 662 -0.90 31.84 -28.71
CA VAL A 662 -1.48 33.18 -28.70
C VAL A 662 -2.87 33.10 -28.09
N VAL A 663 -3.18 33.99 -27.15
CA VAL A 663 -4.51 34.09 -26.56
C VAL A 663 -5.54 34.38 -27.65
N ASP A 664 -6.58 33.55 -27.72
CA ASP A 664 -7.67 33.64 -28.68
C ASP A 664 -8.94 34.20 -28.04
N GLU A 665 -9.30 33.69 -26.85
CA GLU A 665 -10.47 34.14 -26.07
C GLU A 665 -10.10 34.27 -24.59
N VAL A 666 -10.71 35.23 -23.90
CA VAL A 666 -10.52 35.45 -22.45
C VAL A 666 -11.84 35.40 -21.72
N GLY A 667 -11.85 34.77 -20.54
CA GLY A 667 -12.98 34.78 -19.64
C GLY A 667 -13.22 36.17 -19.03
N SER A 668 -14.44 36.42 -18.55
CA SER A 668 -14.87 37.74 -18.09
C SER A 668 -14.17 38.25 -16.82
N ALA A 669 -13.48 37.39 -16.08
CA ALA A 669 -12.70 37.75 -14.90
C ALA A 669 -11.19 37.89 -15.19
N VAL A 670 -10.77 37.69 -16.44
CA VAL A 670 -9.39 37.92 -16.90
C VAL A 670 -9.22 39.40 -17.27
N THR A 671 -8.22 40.04 -16.68
CA THR A 671 -7.95 41.48 -16.74
C THR A 671 -6.54 41.83 -17.22
N LYS A 672 -5.57 40.90 -17.11
CA LYS A 672 -4.15 41.09 -17.44
C LYS A 672 -3.74 40.51 -18.79
N LEU A 673 -4.62 39.73 -19.41
CA LEU A 673 -4.42 39.08 -20.70
C LEU A 673 -5.53 39.52 -21.64
N GLN A 674 -5.19 39.61 -22.93
CA GLN A 674 -6.13 39.92 -23.99
C GLN A 674 -5.87 39.05 -25.23
N PRO A 675 -6.88 38.84 -26.11
CA PRO A 675 -6.64 38.20 -27.40
C PRO A 675 -5.48 38.84 -28.15
N GLY A 676 -4.59 38.02 -28.71
CA GLY A 676 -3.36 38.45 -29.38
C GLY A 676 -2.10 38.42 -28.49
N ASP A 677 -2.21 38.29 -27.17
CA ASP A 677 -1.04 38.11 -26.31
C ASP A 677 -0.36 36.75 -26.58
N ALA A 678 0.95 36.77 -26.85
CA ALA A 678 1.76 35.55 -26.90
C ALA A 678 2.10 35.08 -25.48
N ILE A 679 1.99 33.77 -25.22
CA ILE A 679 2.17 33.18 -23.88
C ILE A 679 2.97 31.88 -23.94
N VAL A 680 3.50 31.52 -22.77
CA VAL A 680 3.92 30.16 -22.42
C VAL A 680 3.20 29.73 -21.14
N SER A 681 2.79 28.47 -21.09
CA SER A 681 2.12 27.92 -19.90
C SER A 681 3.03 26.94 -19.19
N PRO A 682 3.26 27.10 -17.87
CA PRO A 682 3.71 26.00 -17.03
C PRO A 682 2.80 24.77 -17.20
N PHE A 683 3.40 23.58 -17.12
CA PHE A 683 2.69 22.30 -17.34
C PHE A 683 1.59 21.99 -16.30
N THR A 684 1.53 22.75 -15.21
CA THR A 684 0.45 22.67 -14.21
C THR A 684 -0.18 24.03 -13.96
N VAL A 685 -1.50 24.00 -13.77
CA VAL A 685 -2.30 25.17 -13.41
C VAL A 685 -2.02 25.57 -11.95
N SER A 686 -2.02 26.88 -11.69
CA SER A 686 -1.82 27.47 -10.36
C SER A 686 -2.87 28.55 -10.10
N CYS A 687 -3.57 28.51 -8.95
CA CYS A 687 -4.60 29.51 -8.63
C CYS A 687 -4.07 30.86 -8.13
N GLY A 688 -2.80 30.93 -7.72
CA GLY A 688 -2.16 32.16 -7.23
C GLY A 688 -2.57 32.61 -5.81
N GLU A 689 -3.64 32.07 -5.23
CA GLU A 689 -4.24 32.60 -3.99
C GLU A 689 -4.20 31.67 -2.78
N CYS A 690 -3.99 30.36 -2.99
CA CYS A 690 -3.94 29.37 -1.91
C CYS A 690 -2.63 29.46 -1.10
N PHE A 691 -2.58 28.73 0.03
CA PHE A 691 -1.40 28.66 0.89
C PHE A 691 -0.14 28.33 0.09
N PHE A 692 -0.17 27.26 -0.70
CA PHE A 692 1.00 26.81 -1.47
C PHE A 692 1.45 27.83 -2.51
N CYS A 693 0.53 28.43 -3.26
CA CYS A 693 0.87 29.46 -4.25
C CYS A 693 1.52 30.69 -3.62
N LYS A 694 0.98 31.17 -2.48
CA LYS A 694 1.51 32.34 -1.77
C LYS A 694 2.91 32.13 -1.18
N HIS A 695 3.32 30.88 -0.97
CA HIS A 695 4.63 30.53 -0.42
C HIS A 695 5.62 30.00 -1.48
N GLY A 696 5.31 30.13 -2.77
CA GLY A 696 6.21 29.67 -3.84
C GLY A 696 6.27 28.14 -4.02
N PHE A 697 5.21 27.42 -3.61
CA PHE A 697 5.07 25.98 -3.76
C PHE A 697 4.04 25.62 -4.82
N SER A 698 4.10 26.29 -5.98
CA SER A 698 3.07 26.18 -7.03
C SER A 698 2.81 24.76 -7.54
N SER A 699 3.78 23.84 -7.43
CA SER A 699 3.59 22.41 -7.78
C SER A 699 2.57 21.67 -6.91
N ARG A 700 2.18 22.25 -5.78
CA ARG A 700 1.18 21.72 -4.83
C ARG A 700 0.00 22.66 -4.62
N CYS A 701 -0.33 23.48 -5.61
CA CYS A 701 -1.55 24.29 -5.55
C CYS A 701 -2.80 23.42 -5.30
N ASP A 702 -3.67 23.84 -4.37
CA ASP A 702 -4.96 23.18 -4.06
C ASP A 702 -5.90 23.00 -5.26
N LYS A 703 -5.73 23.82 -6.29
CA LYS A 703 -6.52 23.79 -7.55
C LYS A 703 -5.68 23.34 -8.73
N SER A 704 -4.51 22.75 -8.49
CA SER A 704 -3.58 22.35 -9.55
C SER A 704 -4.20 21.26 -10.42
N LEU A 705 -4.11 21.47 -11.72
CA LEU A 705 -4.47 20.50 -12.75
C LEU A 705 -3.26 20.35 -13.67
N LEU A 706 -2.98 19.12 -14.10
CA LEU A 706 -1.94 18.80 -15.06
C LEU A 706 -2.57 18.78 -16.46
N PHE A 707 -2.02 19.56 -17.40
CA PHE A 707 -2.43 19.46 -18.80
C PHE A 707 -2.12 18.06 -19.34
N GLY A 708 -2.91 17.58 -20.30
CA GLY A 708 -2.71 16.26 -20.87
C GLY A 708 -3.07 15.12 -19.93
N THR A 709 -4.18 15.26 -19.19
CA THR A 709 -4.72 14.21 -18.32
C THR A 709 -6.25 14.17 -18.34
N VAL A 710 -6.86 13.12 -17.79
CA VAL A 710 -8.34 12.96 -17.73
C VAL A 710 -9.05 14.21 -17.15
N PRO A 711 -8.54 14.88 -16.08
CA PRO A 711 -9.19 16.08 -15.56
C PRO A 711 -9.01 17.35 -16.42
N LEU A 712 -8.01 17.40 -17.32
CA LEU A 712 -7.70 18.58 -18.11
C LEU A 712 -6.97 18.19 -19.40
N ASP A 713 -7.65 18.43 -20.53
CA ASP A 713 -7.08 18.26 -21.87
C ASP A 713 -5.78 19.06 -22.04
N GLY A 714 -4.86 18.47 -22.80
CA GLY A 714 -3.57 19.04 -23.13
C GLY A 714 -3.56 19.90 -24.38
N ALA A 715 -2.35 20.28 -24.78
CA ALA A 715 -2.08 21.23 -25.85
C ALA A 715 -1.43 20.62 -27.09
N GLN A 716 -1.36 19.29 -27.23
CA GLN A 716 -1.11 18.67 -28.54
C GLN A 716 -2.37 18.75 -29.40
N ALA A 717 -2.80 19.98 -29.68
CA ALA A 717 -4.00 20.36 -30.42
C ALA A 717 -3.85 21.79 -30.95
N GLU A 718 -4.69 22.20 -31.89
CA GLU A 718 -4.68 23.58 -32.41
C GLU A 718 -5.13 24.62 -31.37
N TYR A 719 -5.98 24.23 -30.41
CA TYR A 719 -6.43 25.10 -29.31
C TYR A 719 -6.45 24.36 -27.97
N VAL A 720 -6.20 25.09 -26.89
CA VAL A 720 -6.23 24.57 -25.51
C VAL A 720 -6.93 25.55 -24.57
N ARG A 721 -7.64 25.00 -23.58
CA ARG A 721 -8.23 25.79 -22.48
C ARG A 721 -7.28 25.82 -21.29
N ILE A 722 -7.00 27.02 -20.77
CA ILE A 722 -6.14 27.21 -19.60
C ILE A 722 -6.96 27.81 -18.45
N PRO A 723 -7.22 27.03 -17.38
CA PRO A 723 -7.86 27.55 -16.18
C PRO A 723 -6.92 28.43 -15.36
N TYR A 724 -7.49 29.31 -14.52
CA TYR A 724 -6.74 30.25 -13.66
C TYR A 724 -5.61 30.96 -14.42
N ALA A 725 -5.96 31.51 -15.58
CA ALA A 725 -5.00 31.89 -16.60
C ALA A 725 -3.96 32.90 -16.10
N GLU A 726 -4.41 33.99 -15.48
CA GLU A 726 -3.52 35.08 -15.03
C GLU A 726 -2.45 34.64 -14.03
N SER A 727 -2.75 33.63 -13.20
CA SER A 727 -1.80 33.11 -12.22
C SER A 727 -0.96 31.94 -12.75
N THR A 728 -1.36 31.36 -13.88
CA THR A 728 -0.70 30.21 -14.50
C THR A 728 0.26 30.66 -15.59
N VAL A 729 -0.22 31.35 -16.62
CA VAL A 729 0.59 31.65 -17.82
C VAL A 729 1.54 32.81 -17.59
N VAL A 730 2.58 32.87 -18.42
CA VAL A 730 3.51 33.98 -18.50
C VAL A 730 3.51 34.51 -19.93
N LYS A 731 3.47 35.84 -20.10
CA LYS A 731 3.57 36.45 -21.42
C LYS A 731 4.95 36.13 -22.01
N ALA A 732 4.97 35.80 -23.31
CA ALA A 732 6.20 35.49 -24.02
C ALA A 732 7.12 36.72 -24.06
N PRO A 733 8.36 36.62 -23.56
CA PRO A 733 9.34 37.69 -23.69
C PRO A 733 9.89 37.76 -25.12
N GLU A 734 10.09 38.97 -25.65
CA GLU A 734 10.54 39.19 -27.04
C GLU A 734 11.95 38.65 -27.33
N GLU A 735 12.78 38.50 -26.30
CA GLU A 735 14.20 38.13 -26.40
C GLU A 735 14.45 36.62 -26.51
N ILE A 736 13.42 35.79 -26.32
CA ILE A 736 13.52 34.33 -26.32
C ILE A 736 12.89 33.77 -27.60
N ASP A 737 13.62 32.91 -28.30
CA ASP A 737 13.08 32.17 -29.43
C ASP A 737 11.91 31.25 -29.00
N ASP A 738 10.81 31.26 -29.75
CA ASP A 738 9.56 30.59 -29.37
C ASP A 738 9.72 29.07 -29.16
N LEU A 739 10.59 28.39 -29.93
CA LEU A 739 10.84 26.96 -29.75
C LEU A 739 11.55 26.70 -28.42
N LYS A 740 12.53 27.54 -28.06
CA LYS A 740 13.19 27.48 -26.75
C LYS A 740 12.26 27.91 -25.62
N LEU A 741 11.35 28.85 -25.86
CA LEU A 741 10.34 29.26 -24.89
C LEU A 741 9.42 28.09 -24.53
N CYS A 742 9.12 27.19 -25.48
CA CYS A 742 8.36 25.97 -25.19
C CYS A 742 9.01 25.11 -24.08
N LEU A 743 10.33 25.14 -23.94
CA LEU A 743 11.05 24.40 -22.89
C LEU A 743 10.81 24.98 -21.49
N MET A 744 10.37 26.26 -21.39
CA MET A 744 9.97 26.91 -20.14
C MET A 744 8.64 26.39 -19.59
N ALA A 745 7.88 25.64 -20.37
CA ALA A 745 6.66 25.02 -19.88
C ALA A 745 6.95 23.92 -18.84
N ASP A 746 8.07 23.20 -18.96
CA ASP A 746 8.47 22.13 -18.04
C ASP A 746 9.99 21.98 -17.91
N ILE A 747 10.65 21.38 -18.91
CA ILE A 747 11.95 20.73 -18.69
C ILE A 747 13.07 21.68 -18.29
N PHE A 748 13.06 22.94 -18.76
CA PHE A 748 14.11 23.90 -18.43
C PHE A 748 14.01 24.38 -16.98
N PRO A 749 12.85 24.87 -16.49
CA PRO A 749 12.62 25.10 -15.08
C PRO A 749 12.85 23.85 -14.22
N THR A 750 12.41 22.67 -14.67
CA THR A 750 12.63 21.41 -13.92
C THR A 750 14.11 21.10 -13.74
N GLY A 751 14.95 21.33 -14.76
CA GLY A 751 16.41 21.24 -14.63
C GLY A 751 16.98 22.29 -13.68
N CYS A 752 16.52 23.55 -13.77
CA CYS A 752 16.92 24.63 -12.85
C CYS A 752 16.58 24.30 -11.40
N TYR A 753 15.39 23.75 -11.16
CA TYR A 753 14.93 23.30 -9.86
C TYR A 753 15.82 22.18 -9.29
N ALA A 754 16.17 21.20 -10.13
CA ALA A 754 17.05 20.09 -9.75
C ALA A 754 18.41 20.59 -9.25
N ALA A 755 19.04 21.50 -9.99
CA ALA A 755 20.31 22.12 -9.60
C ALA A 755 20.16 22.98 -8.34
N SER A 756 19.14 23.85 -8.30
CA SER A 756 18.89 24.76 -7.18
C SER A 756 18.65 24.02 -5.86
N ASN A 757 17.88 22.93 -5.88
CA ASN A 757 17.66 22.10 -4.69
C ASN A 757 18.97 21.57 -4.10
N GLY A 758 19.92 21.16 -4.94
CA GLY A 758 21.21 20.65 -4.49
C GLY A 758 22.17 21.74 -4.00
N LEU A 759 22.17 22.91 -4.66
CA LEU A 759 23.29 23.86 -4.57
C LEU A 759 22.94 25.20 -3.89
N LYS A 760 21.69 25.64 -3.93
CA LYS A 760 21.33 27.02 -3.52
C LYS A 760 21.57 27.34 -2.05
N ASP A 761 21.46 26.33 -1.19
CA ASP A 761 21.58 26.49 0.27
C ASP A 761 23.03 26.29 0.75
N LEU A 762 23.95 25.96 -0.17
CA LEU A 762 25.38 25.91 0.12
C LEU A 762 25.99 27.31 0.02
N SER A 763 26.96 27.61 0.88
CA SER A 763 27.76 28.81 0.73
C SER A 763 28.58 28.76 -0.56
N LYS A 764 28.97 29.93 -1.08
CA LYS A 764 29.77 30.02 -2.30
C LYS A 764 31.05 29.16 -2.24
N GLU A 765 31.75 29.19 -1.10
CA GLU A 765 32.96 28.38 -0.88
C GLU A 765 32.66 26.87 -0.92
N GLN A 766 31.56 26.44 -0.28
CA GLN A 766 31.12 25.04 -0.33
C GLN A 766 30.75 24.60 -1.74
N VAL A 767 30.12 25.47 -2.52
CA VAL A 767 29.82 25.18 -3.93
C VAL A 767 31.12 25.03 -4.71
N GLU A 768 32.04 25.98 -4.62
CA GLU A 768 33.32 25.95 -5.36
C GLU A 768 34.19 24.73 -5.03
N ASP A 769 34.08 24.14 -3.82
CA ASP A 769 34.73 22.85 -3.47
C ASP A 769 33.89 21.60 -3.82
N SER A 770 32.60 21.76 -4.11
CA SER A 770 31.67 20.62 -4.22
C SER A 770 31.94 19.72 -5.43
N VAL A 771 31.93 18.41 -5.17
CA VAL A 771 31.83 17.36 -6.20
C VAL A 771 30.36 17.04 -6.43
N VAL A 772 29.86 17.38 -7.62
CA VAL A 772 28.47 17.14 -8.01
C VAL A 772 28.38 15.96 -8.96
N VAL A 773 27.45 15.03 -8.70
CA VAL A 773 27.14 13.94 -9.64
C VAL A 773 25.73 14.13 -10.17
N LEU A 774 25.62 14.28 -11.49
CA LEU A 774 24.36 14.35 -12.22
C LEU A 774 24.04 12.98 -12.80
N ILE A 775 22.97 12.33 -12.34
CA ILE A 775 22.54 11.02 -12.79
C ILE A 775 21.36 11.19 -13.75
N GLY A 776 21.59 10.84 -15.01
CA GLY A 776 20.67 10.99 -16.14
C GLY A 776 21.02 12.20 -17.00
N CYS A 777 21.36 11.95 -18.26
CA CYS A 777 21.72 12.97 -19.26
C CYS A 777 20.64 13.12 -20.36
N GLY A 778 19.38 12.84 -20.01
CA GLY A 778 18.22 13.17 -20.86
C GLY A 778 17.93 14.68 -20.89
N PRO A 779 16.83 15.12 -21.53
CA PRO A 779 16.54 16.55 -21.70
C PRO A 779 16.55 17.36 -20.39
N VAL A 780 15.85 16.88 -19.34
CA VAL A 780 15.87 17.51 -18.01
C VAL A 780 17.27 17.52 -17.40
N GLY A 781 18.04 16.44 -17.58
CA GLY A 781 19.41 16.33 -17.10
C GLY A 781 20.35 17.35 -17.73
N ILE A 782 20.25 17.56 -19.05
CA ILE A 782 21.05 18.58 -19.72
C ILE A 782 20.64 20.00 -19.26
N CYS A 783 19.35 20.27 -19.07
CA CYS A 783 18.90 21.52 -18.45
C CYS A 783 19.48 21.69 -17.03
N ALA A 784 19.49 20.62 -16.23
CA ALA A 784 20.06 20.61 -14.89
C ALA A 784 21.59 20.83 -14.91
N LEU A 785 22.30 20.26 -15.88
CA LEU A 785 23.73 20.50 -16.08
C LEU A 785 24.01 21.98 -16.35
N ILE A 786 23.30 22.57 -17.32
CA ILE A 786 23.46 23.99 -17.67
C ILE A 786 23.20 24.88 -16.45
N ALA A 787 22.15 24.57 -15.67
CA ALA A 787 21.84 25.30 -14.46
C ALA A 787 22.90 25.10 -13.35
N ALA A 788 23.38 23.87 -13.14
CA ALA A 788 24.39 23.56 -12.13
C ALA A 788 25.74 24.21 -12.44
N LEU A 789 26.12 24.33 -13.72
CA LEU A 789 27.36 25.00 -14.13
C LEU A 789 27.40 26.48 -13.77
N GLU A 790 26.24 27.16 -13.66
CA GLU A 790 26.22 28.57 -13.22
C GLU A 790 26.56 28.76 -11.75
N TYR A 791 26.38 27.72 -10.93
CA TYR A 791 26.84 27.71 -9.55
C TYR A 791 28.37 27.55 -9.45
N LYS A 792 29.04 27.11 -10.53
CA LYS A 792 30.49 26.87 -10.62
C LYS A 792 31.03 25.91 -9.56
N PRO A 793 30.49 24.69 -9.45
CA PRO A 793 31.08 23.68 -8.59
C PRO A 793 32.47 23.28 -9.08
N LYS A 794 33.28 22.69 -8.20
CA LYS A 794 34.63 22.17 -8.52
C LYS A 794 34.61 21.29 -9.77
N VAL A 795 33.60 20.42 -9.85
CA VAL A 795 33.43 19.45 -10.94
C VAL A 795 32.00 18.92 -10.95
N ILE A 796 31.48 18.65 -12.15
CA ILE A 796 30.23 17.91 -12.35
C ILE A 796 30.54 16.64 -13.12
N LEU A 797 30.23 15.48 -12.53
CA LEU A 797 30.29 14.18 -13.19
C LEU A 797 28.90 13.85 -13.73
N ALA A 798 28.78 13.70 -15.05
CA ALA A 798 27.53 13.39 -15.72
C ALA A 798 27.46 11.88 -16.02
N VAL A 799 26.43 11.21 -15.51
CA VAL A 799 26.28 9.75 -15.54
C VAL A 799 25.07 9.36 -16.38
N ASP A 800 25.27 8.48 -17.37
CA ASP A 800 24.20 7.91 -18.21
C ASP A 800 24.69 6.56 -18.80
N GLY A 801 23.82 5.81 -19.47
CA GLY A 801 24.18 4.59 -20.20
C GLY A 801 24.36 4.83 -21.70
N ILE A 802 23.93 5.99 -22.22
CA ILE A 802 23.91 6.32 -23.64
C ILE A 802 25.06 7.28 -23.99
N GLU A 803 25.98 6.82 -24.84
CA GLU A 803 27.21 7.53 -25.19
C GLU A 803 26.98 8.89 -25.87
N SER A 804 25.94 9.00 -26.71
CA SER A 804 25.62 10.26 -27.38
C SER A 804 25.16 11.35 -26.39
N ARG A 805 24.48 10.97 -25.30
CA ARG A 805 24.08 11.89 -24.22
C ARG A 805 25.27 12.32 -23.39
N LEU A 806 26.17 11.39 -23.09
CA LEU A 806 27.43 11.66 -22.39
C LEU A 806 28.34 12.60 -23.19
N SER A 807 28.46 12.37 -24.50
CA SER A 807 29.21 13.24 -25.41
C SER A 807 28.70 14.67 -25.41
N LEU A 808 27.38 14.85 -25.35
CA LEU A 808 26.74 16.16 -25.21
C LEU A 808 26.99 16.79 -23.83
N ALA A 809 26.86 16.01 -22.74
CA ALA A 809 27.19 16.51 -21.41
C ALA A 809 28.65 16.98 -21.31
N LYS A 810 29.56 16.24 -21.97
CA LYS A 810 30.98 16.61 -22.09
C LYS A 810 31.19 17.93 -22.82
N SER A 811 30.53 18.14 -23.95
CA SER A 811 30.67 19.39 -24.72
C SER A 811 30.16 20.61 -23.97
N LEU A 812 29.26 20.42 -22.99
CA LEU A 812 28.75 21.47 -22.11
C LEU A 812 29.64 21.72 -20.88
N GLY A 813 30.63 20.85 -20.60
CA GLY A 813 31.62 21.05 -19.54
C GLY A 813 31.52 20.07 -18.36
N ALA A 814 30.73 18.99 -18.45
CA ALA A 814 30.77 17.91 -17.46
C ALA A 814 31.84 16.85 -17.78
N GLU A 815 32.26 16.11 -16.76
CA GLU A 815 33.04 14.88 -16.95
C GLU A 815 32.08 13.70 -17.20
N PRO A 816 32.08 13.07 -18.40
CA PRO A 816 31.12 12.01 -18.72
C PRO A 816 31.54 10.65 -18.13
N TRP A 817 30.55 9.90 -17.65
CA TRP A 817 30.74 8.57 -17.05
C TRP A 817 29.65 7.60 -17.49
N ASN A 818 30.05 6.51 -18.14
CA ASN A 818 29.12 5.46 -18.54
C ASN A 818 28.99 4.41 -17.43
N TYR A 819 27.86 4.38 -16.72
CA TYR A 819 27.71 3.48 -15.57
C TYR A 819 27.59 1.99 -15.95
N LEU A 820 27.37 1.67 -17.22
CA LEU A 820 27.31 0.28 -17.69
C LEU A 820 28.71 -0.32 -17.86
N THR A 821 29.72 0.49 -18.16
CA THR A 821 31.09 0.05 -18.43
C THR A 821 32.09 0.51 -17.37
N GLN A 822 31.82 1.60 -16.64
CA GLN A 822 32.79 2.29 -15.78
C GLN A 822 32.30 2.50 -14.33
N LYS A 823 31.39 1.64 -13.85
CA LYS A 823 30.75 1.82 -12.53
C LYS A 823 31.74 1.94 -11.37
N ASP A 824 32.72 1.05 -11.29
CA ASP A 824 33.68 1.00 -10.18
C ASP A 824 34.72 2.14 -10.27
N GLU A 825 35.01 2.58 -11.49
CA GLU A 825 35.91 3.70 -11.78
C GLU A 825 35.27 5.04 -11.40
N LEU A 826 33.96 5.18 -11.61
CA LEU A 826 33.18 6.34 -11.18
C LEU A 826 33.28 6.55 -9.65
N GLU A 827 33.10 5.50 -8.86
CA GLU A 827 33.20 5.62 -7.39
C GLU A 827 34.60 6.05 -6.95
N LYS A 828 35.64 5.49 -7.58
CA LYS A 828 37.03 5.89 -7.33
C LYS A 828 37.24 7.36 -7.70
N ARG A 829 36.77 7.79 -8.86
CA ARG A 829 36.87 9.18 -9.32
C ARG A 829 36.19 10.16 -8.38
N VAL A 830 34.97 9.84 -7.93
CA VAL A 830 34.23 10.67 -6.96
C VAL A 830 35.02 10.80 -5.67
N LYS A 831 35.60 9.70 -5.15
CA LYS A 831 36.45 9.73 -3.95
C LYS A 831 37.74 10.53 -4.17
N GLU A 832 38.42 10.36 -5.30
CA GLU A 832 39.64 11.12 -5.64
C GLU A 832 39.38 12.63 -5.66
N LEU A 833 38.26 13.07 -6.22
CA LEU A 833 37.92 14.50 -6.32
C LEU A 833 37.46 15.11 -4.99
N SER A 834 37.05 14.27 -4.04
CA SER A 834 36.47 14.66 -2.74
C SER A 834 37.34 14.27 -1.53
N ASP A 835 38.60 13.92 -1.75
CA ASP A 835 39.54 13.49 -0.69
C ASP A 835 39.01 12.28 0.12
N GLY A 836 38.38 11.34 -0.57
CA GLY A 836 37.83 10.10 -0.03
C GLY A 836 36.43 10.22 0.57
N ARG A 837 35.83 11.42 0.61
CA ARG A 837 34.54 11.67 1.29
C ARG A 837 33.34 11.10 0.53
N GLY A 838 33.32 11.20 -0.79
CA GLY A 838 32.14 11.00 -1.63
C GLY A 838 31.57 12.32 -2.18
N ALA A 839 30.57 12.24 -3.05
CA ALA A 839 29.94 13.40 -3.69
C ALA A 839 29.18 14.27 -2.68
N ASP A 840 29.34 15.59 -2.77
CA ASP A 840 28.63 16.57 -1.94
C ASP A 840 27.14 16.67 -2.31
N VAL A 841 26.86 16.65 -3.61
CA VAL A 841 25.52 16.79 -4.17
C VAL A 841 25.29 15.74 -5.24
N ILE A 842 24.17 15.04 -5.13
CA ILE A 842 23.61 14.22 -6.21
C ILE A 842 22.43 14.95 -6.82
N ILE A 843 22.44 15.11 -8.13
CA ILE A 843 21.28 15.57 -8.92
C ILE A 843 20.75 14.34 -9.68
N GLU A 844 19.61 13.81 -9.27
CA GLU A 844 19.01 12.61 -9.84
C GLU A 844 17.73 12.99 -10.63
N VAL A 845 17.74 12.72 -11.93
CA VAL A 845 16.68 13.14 -12.88
C VAL A 845 16.11 11.97 -13.70
N VAL A 846 16.33 10.72 -13.28
CA VAL A 846 15.90 9.50 -13.98
C VAL A 846 14.53 9.02 -13.49
N GLY A 847 14.31 9.03 -12.18
CA GLY A 847 13.06 8.57 -11.56
C GLY A 847 13.00 7.05 -11.35
N HIS A 848 14.15 6.40 -11.19
CA HIS A 848 14.22 4.95 -10.96
C HIS A 848 15.01 4.61 -9.69
N SER A 849 14.56 3.60 -8.93
CA SER A 849 15.18 3.23 -7.65
C SER A 849 16.66 2.88 -7.79
N SER A 850 17.10 2.28 -8.90
CA SER A 850 18.54 2.02 -9.11
C SER A 850 19.40 3.27 -9.27
N ALA A 851 18.87 4.33 -9.89
CA ALA A 851 19.57 5.62 -10.01
C ALA A 851 19.68 6.30 -8.64
N LEU A 852 18.61 6.20 -7.85
CA LEU A 852 18.57 6.75 -6.49
C LEU A 852 19.52 6.00 -5.54
N ASP A 853 19.61 4.67 -5.66
CA ASP A 853 20.57 3.82 -4.92
C ASP A 853 22.02 4.18 -5.26
N MET A 854 22.33 4.34 -6.56
CA MET A 854 23.65 4.77 -7.02
C MET A 854 24.01 6.14 -6.43
N GLY A 855 23.08 7.10 -6.49
CA GLY A 855 23.23 8.40 -5.86
C GLY A 855 23.54 8.29 -4.36
N PHE A 856 22.73 7.52 -3.63
CA PHE A 856 22.92 7.31 -2.20
C PHE A 856 24.28 6.69 -1.86
N LYS A 857 24.76 5.72 -2.66
CA LYS A 857 26.08 5.08 -2.46
C LYS A 857 27.24 6.06 -2.68
N LEU A 858 27.18 6.85 -3.75
CA LEU A 858 28.21 7.83 -4.10
C LEU A 858 28.24 9.05 -3.15
N LEU A 859 27.12 9.36 -2.51
CA LEU A 859 26.99 10.52 -1.62
C LEU A 859 27.85 10.39 -0.35
N ARG A 860 28.53 11.47 0.04
CA ARG A 860 29.21 11.55 1.34
C ARG A 860 28.22 11.70 2.53
N PRO A 861 28.63 11.42 3.77
CA PRO A 861 27.88 11.86 4.95
C PRO A 861 27.65 13.39 4.93
N TRP A 862 26.48 13.84 5.40
CA TRP A 862 26.00 15.23 5.32
C TRP A 862 25.87 15.77 3.89
N GLY A 863 25.72 14.88 2.89
CA GLY A 863 25.48 15.27 1.51
C GLY A 863 23.98 15.51 1.20
N ILE A 864 23.72 16.08 0.03
CA ILE A 864 22.37 16.40 -0.45
C ILE A 864 22.04 15.57 -1.70
N ILE A 865 20.88 14.90 -1.69
CA ILE A 865 20.28 14.31 -2.89
C ILE A 865 19.13 15.21 -3.34
N SER A 866 19.25 15.81 -4.52
CA SER A 866 18.18 16.48 -5.23
C SER A 866 17.60 15.51 -6.27
N SER A 867 16.41 14.97 -5.99
CA SER A 867 15.75 14.01 -6.87
C SER A 867 14.46 14.60 -7.44
N VAL A 868 14.46 14.85 -8.75
CA VAL A 868 13.28 15.39 -9.47
C VAL A 868 12.72 14.42 -10.50
N GLY A 869 13.39 13.29 -10.72
CA GLY A 869 12.87 12.19 -11.51
C GLY A 869 11.55 11.64 -10.93
N VAL A 870 10.65 11.19 -11.80
CA VAL A 870 9.32 10.69 -11.39
C VAL A 870 9.47 9.27 -10.83
N HIS A 871 9.56 9.15 -9.50
CA HIS A 871 9.64 7.86 -8.80
C HIS A 871 8.26 7.25 -8.55
N ASN A 872 8.08 6.01 -9.01
CA ASN A 872 6.90 5.18 -8.69
C ASN A 872 7.25 3.93 -7.86
N GLY A 873 8.54 3.70 -7.59
CA GLY A 873 9.05 2.55 -6.83
C GLY A 873 9.46 2.90 -5.40
N GLU A 874 9.99 1.92 -4.68
CA GLU A 874 10.47 2.09 -3.30
C GLU A 874 11.77 2.91 -3.23
N ILE A 875 11.97 3.57 -2.07
CA ILE A 875 13.24 4.20 -1.73
C ILE A 875 14.25 3.07 -1.39
N PRO A 876 15.42 3.01 -2.05
CA PRO A 876 16.29 1.84 -2.01
C PRO A 876 17.24 1.80 -0.80
N TRP A 877 16.88 2.48 0.30
CA TRP A 877 17.63 2.43 1.56
C TRP A 877 16.69 2.46 2.76
N THR A 878 17.19 1.95 3.87
CA THR A 878 16.50 1.94 5.16
C THR A 878 16.68 3.26 5.90
N GLY A 879 15.80 3.53 6.88
CA GLY A 879 15.95 4.68 7.78
C GLY A 879 17.28 4.67 8.55
N ASN A 880 17.80 3.50 8.93
CA ASN A 880 19.10 3.38 9.61
C ASN A 880 20.27 3.80 8.69
N GLN A 881 20.25 3.39 7.42
CA GLN A 881 21.27 3.80 6.45
C GLN A 881 21.23 5.31 6.20
N ALA A 882 20.04 5.90 6.04
CA ALA A 882 19.89 7.35 5.88
C ALA A 882 20.37 8.11 7.13
N TYR A 883 20.01 7.62 8.33
CA TYR A 883 20.47 8.15 9.61
C TYR A 883 22.00 8.12 9.71
N GLY A 884 22.63 7.01 9.34
CA GLY A 884 24.09 6.85 9.36
C GLY A 884 24.83 7.85 8.45
N LYS A 885 24.18 8.37 7.39
CA LYS A 885 24.76 9.38 6.51
C LYS A 885 24.40 10.82 6.89
N ASN A 886 23.51 11.08 7.85
CA ASN A 886 22.92 12.42 8.03
C ASN A 886 22.40 12.99 6.69
N LEU A 887 21.68 12.15 5.93
CA LEU A 887 21.24 12.46 4.57
C LEU A 887 20.25 13.63 4.56
N THR A 888 20.48 14.61 3.66
CA THR A 888 19.43 15.52 3.20
C THR A 888 18.90 15.03 1.85
N ILE A 889 17.59 14.78 1.77
CA ILE A 889 16.92 14.48 0.50
C ILE A 889 15.87 15.53 0.19
N LYS A 890 15.94 16.09 -1.02
CA LYS A 890 14.96 17.01 -1.58
C LYS A 890 14.34 16.34 -2.79
N MET A 891 13.12 15.87 -2.63
CA MET A 891 12.39 15.14 -3.67
C MET A 891 11.10 15.88 -4.06
N GLY A 892 10.75 15.85 -5.35
CA GLY A 892 9.41 16.23 -5.79
C GLY A 892 9.35 17.02 -7.09
N ARG A 893 8.10 17.27 -7.51
CA ARG A 893 7.74 17.97 -8.76
C ARG A 893 8.18 19.45 -8.71
N CYS A 894 8.76 19.91 -9.81
CA CYS A 894 9.16 21.30 -10.01
C CYS A 894 7.98 22.28 -9.86
N PRO A 895 8.08 23.29 -8.98
CA PRO A 895 7.12 24.38 -8.88
C PRO A 895 7.39 25.44 -9.97
N VAL A 896 7.20 25.07 -11.24
CA VAL A 896 7.59 25.88 -12.42
C VAL A 896 7.20 27.34 -12.29
N ARG A 897 5.93 27.62 -11.97
CA ARG A 897 5.44 29.00 -11.84
C ARG A 897 6.20 29.81 -10.79
N SER A 898 6.65 29.17 -9.72
CA SER A 898 7.36 29.82 -8.59
C SER A 898 8.81 30.13 -8.91
N ILE A 899 9.45 29.34 -9.79
CA ILE A 899 10.86 29.54 -10.20
C ILE A 899 11.00 30.11 -11.61
N PHE A 900 9.88 30.47 -12.23
CA PHE A 900 9.81 30.80 -13.65
C PHE A 900 10.74 31.96 -14.02
N GLU A 901 10.68 33.06 -13.27
CA GLU A 901 11.46 34.27 -13.56
C GLU A 901 12.97 34.02 -13.51
N ASP A 902 13.44 33.28 -12.50
CA ASP A 902 14.86 32.99 -12.36
C ASP A 902 15.34 31.99 -13.42
N SER A 903 14.50 31.02 -13.77
CA SER A 903 14.77 30.11 -14.88
C SER A 903 14.78 30.86 -16.21
N LEU A 904 13.88 31.82 -16.42
CA LEU A 904 13.78 32.59 -17.66
C LEU A 904 15.03 33.45 -17.90
N LYS A 905 15.54 34.11 -16.84
CA LYS A 905 16.81 34.86 -16.90
C LYS A 905 17.97 33.97 -17.33
N LEU A 906 18.01 32.73 -16.83
CA LEU A 906 19.05 31.78 -17.22
C LEU A 906 18.87 31.33 -18.67
N LEU A 907 17.63 31.04 -19.09
CA LEU A 907 17.34 30.68 -20.48
C LEU A 907 17.78 31.79 -21.44
N ALA A 908 17.46 33.05 -21.14
CA ALA A 908 17.88 34.20 -21.95
C ALA A 908 19.39 34.19 -22.23
N LYS A 909 20.18 33.89 -21.19
CA LYS A 909 21.65 33.81 -21.28
C LYS A 909 22.16 32.56 -22.03
N LYS A 910 21.44 31.44 -21.94
CA LYS A 910 21.95 30.10 -22.34
C LYS A 910 21.20 29.43 -23.47
N GLN A 911 20.19 30.07 -24.04
CA GLN A 911 19.34 29.49 -25.08
C GLN A 911 20.11 28.98 -26.32
N HIS A 912 21.26 29.60 -26.65
CA HIS A 912 22.16 29.17 -27.72
C HIS A 912 22.76 27.76 -27.51
N LEU A 913 22.74 27.23 -26.29
CA LEU A 913 23.20 25.87 -25.99
C LEU A 913 22.13 24.80 -26.23
N LEU A 914 20.89 25.20 -26.52
CA LEU A 914 19.72 24.31 -26.57
C LEU A 914 19.22 24.03 -28.00
N ASP A 915 19.97 24.42 -29.03
CA ASP A 915 19.57 24.22 -30.43
C ASP A 915 19.25 22.76 -30.76
N PHE A 916 19.98 21.82 -30.16
CA PHE A 916 19.74 20.38 -30.34
C PHE A 916 18.38 19.93 -29.76
N MET A 917 17.85 20.60 -28.73
CA MET A 917 16.53 20.30 -28.16
C MET A 917 15.38 20.82 -29.02
N THR A 918 15.67 21.76 -29.92
CA THR A 918 14.68 22.36 -30.83
C THR A 918 14.91 21.97 -32.29
N ALA A 919 15.75 20.95 -32.55
CA ALA A 919 16.13 20.56 -33.90
C ALA A 919 15.04 19.75 -34.64
N THR A 920 14.21 19.02 -33.91
CA THR A 920 13.14 18.19 -34.49
C THR A 920 11.80 18.88 -34.31
N VAL A 921 11.43 19.67 -35.31
CA VAL A 921 10.10 20.30 -35.42
C VAL A 921 9.29 19.56 -36.48
N MET A 922 8.08 19.14 -36.14
CA MET A 922 7.20 18.35 -37.01
C MET A 922 5.79 18.97 -37.06
N PRO A 923 5.02 18.78 -38.13
CA PRO A 923 3.59 19.05 -38.11
C PRO A 923 2.87 18.26 -37.00
N LEU A 924 1.79 18.81 -36.44
CA LEU A 924 0.93 18.07 -35.50
C LEU A 924 0.28 16.86 -36.19
N SER A 925 0.06 16.92 -37.50
CA SER A 925 -0.41 15.78 -38.29
C SER A 925 0.46 14.53 -38.15
N ASP A 926 1.75 14.72 -37.89
CA ASP A 926 2.76 13.66 -37.84
C ASP A 926 3.04 13.21 -36.40
N ALA A 927 2.15 13.54 -35.45
CA ALA A 927 2.33 13.23 -34.04
C ALA A 927 2.61 11.76 -33.76
N LEU A 928 1.95 10.83 -34.45
CA LEU A 928 2.17 9.39 -34.27
C LEU A 928 3.63 9.00 -34.56
N GLU A 929 4.20 9.53 -35.64
CA GLU A 929 5.62 9.33 -35.98
C GLU A 929 6.51 10.00 -34.92
N GLY A 930 6.16 11.21 -34.47
CA GLY A 930 6.88 11.90 -33.39
C GLY A 930 6.94 11.07 -32.10
N TYR A 931 5.83 10.45 -31.70
CA TYR A 931 5.77 9.52 -30.56
C TYR A 931 6.66 8.30 -30.78
N GLU A 932 6.68 7.71 -31.98
CA GLU A 932 7.54 6.56 -32.29
C GLU A 932 9.03 6.92 -32.25
N LEU A 933 9.42 8.04 -32.87
CA LEU A 933 10.81 8.52 -32.89
C LEU A 933 11.31 8.81 -31.47
N PHE A 934 10.47 9.42 -30.64
CA PHE A 934 10.81 9.76 -29.27
C PHE A 934 10.81 8.53 -28.35
N ASP A 935 9.84 7.61 -28.49
CA ASP A 935 9.80 6.36 -27.74
C ASP A 935 11.01 5.47 -28.03
N SER A 936 11.40 5.39 -29.30
CA SER A 936 12.59 4.65 -29.76
C SER A 936 13.92 5.37 -29.51
N MET A 937 13.90 6.53 -28.84
CA MET A 937 15.08 7.33 -28.49
C MET A 937 15.94 7.75 -29.69
N LYS A 938 15.36 7.82 -30.90
CA LYS A 938 16.04 8.31 -32.10
C LYS A 938 16.22 9.83 -32.07
N VAL A 939 15.37 10.53 -31.34
CA VAL A 939 15.40 11.98 -31.13
C VAL A 939 15.37 12.31 -29.64
N GLN A 940 15.96 13.43 -29.25
CA GLN A 940 15.99 13.85 -27.84
C GLN A 940 14.76 14.64 -27.40
N LYS A 941 14.08 15.29 -28.35
CA LYS A 941 12.90 16.11 -28.12
C LYS A 941 12.16 16.22 -29.44
N VAL A 942 10.83 16.25 -29.38
CA VAL A 942 9.97 16.54 -30.54
C VAL A 942 9.12 17.75 -30.18
N ILE A 943 9.07 18.72 -31.09
CA ILE A 943 8.17 19.87 -31.00
C ILE A 943 7.22 19.79 -32.19
N PHE A 944 5.92 19.82 -31.92
CA PHE A 944 4.89 19.90 -32.93
C PHE A 944 4.55 21.37 -33.21
N ASP A 945 4.52 21.74 -34.49
CA ASP A 945 3.87 22.94 -35.00
C ASP A 945 2.38 22.67 -35.09
N ALA A 946 1.60 23.30 -34.21
CA ALA A 946 0.18 23.01 -34.06
C ALA A 946 -0.66 23.51 -35.25
N ASP A 947 -0.14 24.45 -36.05
CA ASP A 947 -0.81 24.99 -37.23
C ASP A 947 -0.62 24.12 -38.49
N ARG A 948 0.16 23.02 -38.42
CA ARG A 948 0.52 22.20 -39.58
C ARG A 948 0.13 20.74 -39.46
#